data_AF-A0AAV5A5A3-F1
#
_entry.id   AF-A0AAV5A5A3-F1
#
_cell.length_a   1.000
_cell.length_b   1.000
_cell.length_c   1.000
_cell.angle_alpha   90.00
_cell.angle_beta   90.00
_cell.angle_gamma   90.00
#
_symmetry.space_group_name_H-M   'P 1'
#
loop_
_entity.id
_entity.type
_entity.pdbx_description
1 polymer ?
#
loop_
_entity_poly.entity_id
_entity_poly.type
_entity_poly.pdbx_seq_one_letter_code
_entity_poly.pdbx_strand_id
1 'polypeptide(L)'
;MQRAAQRTLRLVNTSITPLSSSLASSNGVQWNSKRHVGFHLFYIPDGMANPFNWVRERFAPTTLEPMTRTEEQTMRETDKAKGQGSVFDEVPKLLEKAEAETKPEDSLKFRPPQISKNKLQQKAATSFFKISHRKLNLLGQQISGKPIDYAILQMEFSHKRAAKRVKNMLVVARNHAMENKDLDRSKLIVAEAWVNKGKKRIKRIEPKGRGRMGIRVHPDSNLTVVLKEGRTVEEKAKMLLERRLKKIRSPGLMREDRPLIIAMRWSTTTAAAALLYSLPFSTFSYFANAAPSSAIENSAIVRTIELDGALTHISTRYTVRALENNVHEYTFALGERDAERTTWIEALIRSKGSDGTTALSLDEGVYDKESHAYLYTAKLPKALDAADEVTFELETIQSNAGVPTPLTVPQGEPQSLKYTTDLFVISPYATKSQRTKVRSPTPEIHSYTTPSDNYISPFDVSSASGPVKSGSTVTYGPYNTLPPSTTSAFHTVNQVPISIRYEISSPVLRILSLNRSVEISHWGSNLNIQDEIHLLNDGARLKGQFSRLQHQVTLYNHRPTNGILTELRLHLPAGISSPYFYDLNGNVSTSHFRPASVSSKVNLKKPSMSQWSILEFKPRYPILGGWSYNFTLGWDAPLGDSVHYDKKQDLYILSVPFWTPIPGASVDKAEVKIILPEAATDITVGTPFEMDFKDTINHITYLDTTGRPALVLFKEGITDYHTGSIYVSYRVPFSAHLKKPIAVSTAFMTLFLIALFVKRVDPRIQSTTPSTSSKKK
;
A
#
# COMPACT_ATOMS: atom_id res chain seq x y z
N MET A 1 78.47 -51.64 -7.09
CA MET A 1 79.69 -51.63 -7.94
C MET A 1 80.17 -50.17 -8.09
N GLN A 2 81.46 -49.94 -8.36
CA GLN A 2 82.16 -48.71 -8.83
C GLN A 2 81.58 -47.31 -8.44
N ARG A 3 82.26 -46.41 -7.69
CA ARG A 3 83.56 -45.69 -7.92
C ARG A 3 83.53 -44.72 -9.12
N ALA A 4 84.09 -43.49 -9.08
CA ALA A 4 84.70 -42.67 -8.00
C ALA A 4 84.99 -41.21 -8.49
N ALA A 5 85.76 -40.42 -7.71
CA ALA A 5 86.48 -39.14 -8.02
C ALA A 5 85.70 -37.79 -7.83
N GLN A 6 86.31 -36.65 -7.42
CA GLN A 6 87.48 -36.35 -6.54
C GLN A 6 87.60 -34.82 -6.23
N ARG A 7 88.49 -34.43 -5.27
CA ARG A 7 88.96 -33.05 -4.86
C ARG A 7 87.97 -32.22 -4.01
N THR A 8 88.29 -31.47 -2.92
CA THR A 8 89.49 -30.79 -2.33
C THR A 8 89.87 -29.42 -2.95
N LEU A 9 90.27 -28.33 -2.27
CA LEU A 9 90.63 -27.97 -0.86
C LEU A 9 89.81 -26.70 -0.39
N ARG A 10 90.09 -25.83 0.62
CA ARG A 10 91.25 -25.47 1.50
C ARG A 10 90.80 -24.94 2.90
N LEU A 11 91.51 -23.99 3.55
CA LEU A 11 91.50 -23.72 5.01
C LEU A 11 91.84 -22.26 5.45
N VAL A 12 91.23 -21.81 6.58
CA VAL A 12 91.81 -21.10 7.76
C VAL A 12 92.06 -19.55 7.83
N ASN A 13 91.84 -19.00 9.05
CA ASN A 13 92.32 -17.74 9.71
C ASN A 13 91.61 -16.37 9.45
N THR A 14 91.00 -15.71 10.47
CA THR A 14 91.48 -14.69 11.48
C THR A 14 91.68 -13.26 10.92
N SER A 15 91.43 -12.11 11.60
CA SER A 15 90.86 -11.73 12.93
C SER A 15 90.66 -10.19 13.06
N ILE A 16 90.34 -9.64 14.25
CA ILE A 16 90.48 -8.23 14.74
C ILE A 16 89.24 -7.30 14.69
N THR A 17 89.17 -6.36 15.67
CA THR A 17 88.12 -5.39 16.09
C THR A 17 88.58 -3.91 15.81
N PRO A 18 88.05 -2.77 16.36
CA PRO A 18 86.97 -2.50 17.35
C PRO A 18 86.06 -1.22 17.14
N LEU A 19 85.16 -0.99 18.12
CA LEU A 19 84.66 0.30 18.68
C LEU A 19 84.14 1.47 17.79
N SER A 20 82.89 1.92 18.03
CA SER A 20 82.58 3.34 18.36
C SER A 20 81.09 3.61 18.73
N SER A 21 80.86 4.78 19.33
CA SER A 21 79.62 5.46 19.78
C SER A 21 78.81 6.11 18.62
N SER A 22 77.57 6.64 18.73
CA SER A 22 76.49 6.68 19.77
C SER A 22 75.26 7.43 19.21
N LEU A 23 74.08 7.35 19.89
CA LEU A 23 72.90 8.26 19.77
C LEU A 23 72.13 8.19 18.40
N ALA A 24 70.82 8.45 18.28
CA ALA A 24 69.87 9.09 19.20
C ALA A 24 68.39 8.62 19.01
N SER A 25 67.58 8.80 20.07
CA SER A 25 66.16 9.22 20.07
C SER A 25 65.13 8.56 19.13
N SER A 26 64.17 7.84 19.72
CA SER A 26 62.76 7.94 19.31
C SER A 26 61.83 8.04 20.54
N ASN A 27 61.49 9.28 20.91
CA ASN A 27 60.41 9.57 21.85
C ASN A 27 59.09 9.73 21.08
N GLY A 28 57.93 9.32 21.59
CA GLY A 28 57.70 8.59 22.84
C GLY A 28 56.19 8.33 23.07
N VAL A 29 55.86 7.39 23.96
CA VAL A 29 54.47 7.09 24.36
C VAL A 29 54.22 7.66 25.75
N GLN A 30 53.15 8.45 25.91
CA GLN A 30 52.78 9.01 27.21
C GLN A 30 51.80 8.10 27.97
N TRP A 31 52.01 7.99 29.28
CA TRP A 31 51.28 7.12 30.20
C TRP A 31 49.90 7.65 30.61
N ASN A 32 48.96 6.73 30.89
CA ASN A 32 48.13 6.68 32.11
C ASN A 32 47.14 5.49 32.05
N SER A 33 46.70 4.84 33.14
CA SER A 33 47.19 4.80 34.54
C SER A 33 46.52 3.65 35.33
N LYS A 34 46.92 3.47 36.59
CA LYS A 34 46.27 2.67 37.66
C LYS A 34 46.31 1.13 37.56
N ARG A 35 47.43 0.62 38.08
CA ARG A 35 47.63 -0.66 38.81
C ARG A 35 46.38 -1.19 39.55
N HIS A 36 46.31 -2.52 39.72
CA HIS A 36 46.44 -3.28 40.99
C HIS A 36 46.81 -4.73 40.60
N VAL A 37 48.08 -5.14 40.72
CA VAL A 37 48.60 -5.96 41.84
C VAL A 37 47.69 -7.14 42.20
N GLY A 38 48.09 -8.35 41.78
CA GLY A 38 47.45 -9.61 42.15
C GLY A 38 48.32 -10.45 43.10
N PHE A 39 47.69 -11.35 43.85
CA PHE A 39 48.38 -12.37 44.65
C PHE A 39 48.51 -13.67 43.86
N HIS A 40 49.67 -14.31 43.93
CA HIS A 40 49.87 -15.69 43.47
C HIS A 40 49.47 -16.68 44.57
N LEU A 41 48.75 -17.75 44.21
CA LEU A 41 48.66 -18.95 45.04
C LEU A 41 48.48 -20.20 44.17
N PHE A 42 49.55 -21.01 44.11
CA PHE A 42 49.70 -22.41 43.66
C PHE A 42 48.96 -22.93 42.40
N TYR A 43 49.74 -23.59 41.54
CA TYR A 43 49.33 -24.27 40.31
C TYR A 43 49.29 -25.79 40.54
N ILE A 44 48.23 -26.47 40.11
CA ILE A 44 48.08 -27.94 40.16
C ILE A 44 47.82 -28.42 38.73
N PRO A 45 48.51 -29.46 38.21
CA PRO A 45 48.26 -29.98 36.86
C PRO A 45 46.92 -30.73 36.74
N ASP A 46 46.19 -30.50 35.65
CA ASP A 46 44.85 -31.04 35.37
C ASP A 46 44.83 -32.55 35.00
N GLY A 47 45.38 -33.41 35.86
CA GLY A 47 45.52 -34.85 35.63
C GLY A 47 44.61 -35.77 36.46
N MET A 48 43.90 -35.26 37.47
CA MET A 48 43.17 -36.09 38.45
C MET A 48 41.79 -35.53 38.83
N ALA A 49 40.95 -35.24 37.83
CA ALA A 49 39.63 -34.63 38.06
C ALA A 49 38.47 -35.19 37.21
N ASN A 50 38.41 -36.52 36.97
CA ASN A 50 37.19 -37.35 36.83
C ASN A 50 37.49 -38.74 36.23
N PRO A 51 37.40 -39.86 36.97
CA PRO A 51 37.79 -41.20 36.48
C PRO A 51 36.77 -41.90 35.55
N PHE A 52 35.69 -41.22 35.13
CA PHE A 52 34.57 -41.84 34.38
C PHE A 52 34.31 -41.27 32.97
N ASN A 53 35.06 -40.27 32.50
CA ASN A 53 34.84 -39.70 31.15
C ASN A 53 35.00 -40.74 30.03
N TRP A 54 35.93 -41.69 30.18
CA TRP A 54 36.18 -42.77 29.21
C TRP A 54 34.96 -43.67 28.94
N VAL A 55 34.00 -43.73 29.86
CA VAL A 55 32.74 -44.47 29.69
C VAL A 55 31.78 -43.67 28.79
N ARG A 56 31.75 -42.34 28.92
CA ARG A 56 30.93 -41.45 28.08
C ARG A 56 31.42 -41.45 26.64
N GLU A 57 32.73 -41.49 26.42
CA GLU A 57 33.37 -41.49 25.10
C GLU A 57 33.20 -42.81 24.34
N ARG A 58 33.09 -43.96 25.02
CA ARG A 58 32.94 -45.28 24.37
C ARG A 58 31.50 -45.69 24.06
N PHE A 59 30.50 -45.10 24.71
CA PHE A 59 29.11 -45.57 24.63
C PHE A 59 28.08 -44.50 24.23
N ALA A 60 28.50 -43.27 23.94
CA ALA A 60 27.63 -42.29 23.28
C ALA A 60 27.47 -42.64 21.78
N PRO A 61 26.26 -42.62 21.21
CA PRO A 61 26.09 -42.74 19.76
C PRO A 61 26.69 -41.51 19.08
N THR A 62 27.60 -41.73 18.13
CA THR A 62 28.37 -40.67 17.47
C THR A 62 27.54 -39.85 16.50
N THR A 63 26.91 -38.79 16.99
CA THR A 63 26.45 -37.68 16.15
C THR A 63 27.67 -36.99 15.54
N LEU A 64 27.86 -37.12 14.23
CA LEU A 64 28.89 -36.38 13.50
C LEU A 64 28.58 -34.87 13.58
N GLU A 65 29.46 -34.11 14.24
CA GLU A 65 29.44 -32.66 14.13
C GLU A 65 29.81 -32.25 12.69
N PRO A 66 29.14 -31.24 12.11
CA PRO A 66 29.48 -30.79 10.76
C PRO A 66 30.87 -30.13 10.78
N MET A 67 31.80 -30.64 9.98
CA MET A 67 33.17 -30.11 9.91
C MET A 67 33.16 -28.60 9.66
N THR A 68 34.08 -27.87 10.30
CA THR A 68 34.23 -26.45 10.02
C THR A 68 34.73 -26.25 8.59
N ARG A 69 34.42 -25.10 7.97
CA ARG A 69 34.84 -24.80 6.58
C ARG A 69 36.36 -24.88 6.38
N THR A 70 37.13 -24.61 7.43
CA THR A 70 38.59 -24.78 7.46
C THR A 70 39.00 -26.26 7.39
N GLU A 71 38.31 -27.15 8.09
CA GLU A 71 38.56 -28.59 8.05
C GLU A 71 38.06 -29.22 6.76
N GLU A 72 36.92 -28.76 6.21
CA GLU A 72 36.53 -29.14 4.85
C GLU A 72 37.60 -28.76 3.82
N GLN A 73 38.21 -27.58 3.95
CA GLN A 73 39.25 -27.11 3.04
C GLN A 73 40.53 -27.94 3.16
N THR A 74 41.04 -28.19 4.38
CA THR A 74 42.23 -29.04 4.56
C THR A 74 41.97 -30.48 4.14
N MET A 75 40.79 -31.05 4.42
CA MET A 75 40.44 -32.40 3.98
C MET A 75 40.42 -32.49 2.44
N ARG A 76 39.72 -31.56 1.75
CA ARG A 76 39.73 -31.47 0.28
C ARG A 76 41.14 -31.30 -0.30
N GLU A 77 42.02 -30.55 0.37
CA GLU A 77 43.42 -30.42 -0.03
C GLU A 77 44.20 -31.73 0.16
N THR A 78 43.99 -32.47 1.26
CA THR A 78 44.62 -33.80 1.41
C THR A 78 44.07 -34.83 0.43
N ASP A 79 42.78 -34.79 0.10
CA ASP A 79 42.18 -35.73 -0.86
C ASP A 79 42.58 -35.40 -2.30
N LYS A 80 42.76 -34.11 -2.61
CA LYS A 80 43.40 -33.68 -3.87
C LYS A 80 44.88 -34.12 -3.93
N ALA A 81 45.61 -34.06 -2.82
CA ALA A 81 46.99 -34.57 -2.74
C ALA A 81 47.07 -36.12 -2.85
N LYS A 82 46.02 -36.85 -2.45
CA LYS A 82 45.84 -38.30 -2.67
C LYS A 82 45.34 -38.65 -4.08
N GLY A 83 45.03 -37.66 -4.93
CA GLY A 83 44.47 -37.87 -6.27
C GLY A 83 42.98 -38.26 -6.31
N GLN A 84 42.22 -38.01 -5.25
CA GLN A 84 40.79 -38.35 -5.11
C GLN A 84 39.86 -37.11 -5.19
N GLY A 85 40.38 -35.94 -5.53
CA GLY A 85 39.60 -34.70 -5.68
C GLY A 85 38.60 -34.75 -6.84
N SER A 86 37.50 -33.99 -6.74
CA SER A 86 36.47 -34.00 -7.79
C SER A 86 36.92 -33.26 -9.05
N VAL A 87 36.51 -33.76 -10.22
CA VAL A 87 36.77 -33.13 -11.53
C VAL A 87 36.18 -31.70 -11.59
N PHE A 88 35.09 -31.46 -10.87
CA PHE A 88 34.42 -30.15 -10.83
C PHE A 88 35.18 -29.09 -10.01
N ASP A 89 36.09 -29.49 -9.12
CA ASP A 89 37.01 -28.57 -8.43
C ASP A 89 38.21 -28.16 -9.32
N GLU A 90 38.40 -28.81 -10.48
CA GLU A 90 39.49 -28.51 -11.41
C GLU A 90 39.08 -27.48 -12.46
N VAL A 91 37.86 -27.56 -12.97
CA VAL A 91 37.34 -26.66 -14.02
C VAL A 91 37.49 -25.17 -13.67
N PRO A 92 37.19 -24.69 -12.45
CA PRO A 92 37.41 -23.29 -12.07
C PRO A 92 38.89 -22.89 -12.09
N LYS A 93 39.80 -23.80 -11.69
CA LYS A 93 41.24 -23.54 -11.69
C LYS A 93 41.86 -23.61 -13.07
N LEU A 94 41.32 -24.43 -13.98
CA LEU A 94 41.68 -24.42 -15.39
C LEU A 94 41.21 -23.14 -16.09
N LEU A 95 40.03 -22.62 -15.72
CA LEU A 95 39.56 -21.31 -16.17
C LEU A 95 40.43 -20.17 -15.60
N GLU A 96 40.73 -20.15 -14.30
CA GLU A 96 41.68 -19.17 -13.73
C GLU A 96 43.06 -19.25 -14.39
N LYS A 97 43.57 -20.45 -14.70
CA LYS A 97 44.87 -20.63 -15.36
C LYS A 97 44.85 -20.15 -16.81
N ALA A 98 43.78 -20.42 -17.57
CA ALA A 98 43.60 -19.85 -18.91
C ALA A 98 43.43 -18.32 -18.88
N GLU A 99 42.77 -17.79 -17.86
CA GLU A 99 42.67 -16.35 -17.61
C GLU A 99 43.98 -15.72 -17.11
N ALA A 100 44.91 -16.49 -16.53
CA ALA A 100 46.24 -16.04 -16.13
C ALA A 100 47.21 -16.04 -17.32
N GLU A 101 47.29 -17.15 -18.06
CA GLU A 101 48.16 -17.30 -19.24
C GLU A 101 47.82 -16.35 -20.40
N THR A 102 46.61 -15.77 -20.40
CA THR A 102 46.18 -14.72 -21.35
C THR A 102 46.48 -13.29 -20.89
N LYS A 103 47.13 -13.09 -19.73
CA LYS A 103 47.55 -11.78 -19.21
C LYS A 103 49.09 -11.71 -19.12
N PRO A 104 49.76 -10.70 -19.70
CA PRO A 104 51.23 -10.65 -19.71
C PRO A 104 51.79 -10.41 -18.30
N GLU A 105 52.55 -11.38 -17.78
CA GLU A 105 53.22 -11.32 -16.49
C GLU A 105 54.48 -10.45 -16.51
N ASP A 106 54.32 -9.13 -16.46
CA ASP A 106 55.12 -8.33 -15.52
C ASP A 106 54.43 -7.01 -15.15
N SER A 107 53.72 -7.00 -14.01
CA SER A 107 53.10 -5.77 -13.48
C SER A 107 53.34 -5.60 -11.99
N LEU A 108 54.60 -5.25 -11.66
CA LEU A 108 54.98 -4.57 -10.41
C LEU A 108 53.87 -3.60 -9.96
N LYS A 109 53.21 -3.92 -8.84
CA LYS A 109 51.97 -3.31 -8.31
C LYS A 109 51.71 -1.88 -8.81
N PHE A 110 51.03 -1.77 -9.96
CA PHE A 110 50.73 -0.49 -10.59
C PHE A 110 49.66 0.26 -9.79
N ARG A 111 50.08 0.91 -8.69
CA ARG A 111 49.42 2.14 -8.26
C ARG A 111 49.44 3.06 -9.49
N PRO A 112 48.28 3.42 -10.07
CA PRO A 112 48.30 4.37 -11.17
C PRO A 112 49.01 5.64 -10.68
N PRO A 113 49.90 6.23 -11.48
CA PRO A 113 50.61 7.43 -11.07
C PRO A 113 49.58 8.44 -10.59
N GLN A 114 49.86 9.12 -9.47
CA GLN A 114 49.02 10.20 -8.95
C GLN A 114 49.18 11.41 -9.88
N ILE A 115 48.64 11.29 -11.10
CA ILE A 115 48.54 12.36 -12.09
C ILE A 115 47.82 13.49 -11.37
N SER A 116 48.55 14.57 -11.08
CA SER A 116 48.00 15.65 -10.29
C SER A 116 46.68 16.11 -10.91
N LYS A 117 45.68 16.43 -10.08
CA LYS A 117 44.33 16.80 -10.54
C LYS A 117 44.33 18.01 -11.50
N ASN A 118 45.47 18.71 -11.58
CA ASN A 118 45.77 19.85 -12.45
C ASN A 118 46.27 19.48 -13.86
N LYS A 119 46.61 18.20 -14.17
CA LYS A 119 46.91 17.76 -15.55
C LYS A 119 45.64 17.35 -16.31
N LEU A 120 44.73 16.62 -15.67
CA LEU A 120 43.50 16.07 -16.29
C LEU A 120 42.35 17.08 -16.48
N GLN A 121 42.57 18.37 -16.17
CA GLN A 121 41.51 19.38 -16.09
C GLN A 121 42.04 20.74 -16.52
N GLN A 122 41.35 21.42 -17.44
CA GLN A 122 41.68 22.78 -17.86
C GLN A 122 40.71 23.80 -17.26
N LYS A 123 41.22 24.72 -16.44
CA LYS A 123 40.43 25.74 -15.76
C LYS A 123 40.57 27.09 -16.47
N ALA A 124 39.45 27.67 -16.87
CA ALA A 124 39.39 28.99 -17.49
C ALA A 124 38.44 29.91 -16.71
N ALA A 125 38.71 31.21 -16.74
CA ALA A 125 37.83 32.22 -16.16
C ALA A 125 37.72 33.42 -17.10
N THR A 126 36.52 33.98 -17.21
CA THR A 126 36.38 35.28 -17.87
C THR A 126 36.91 36.39 -16.96
N SER A 127 37.30 37.52 -17.54
CA SER A 127 37.42 38.78 -16.81
C SER A 127 36.06 39.21 -16.22
N PHE A 128 36.06 40.20 -15.33
CA PHE A 128 34.82 40.69 -14.71
C PHE A 128 33.88 41.34 -15.72
N PHE A 129 32.59 41.02 -15.60
CA PHE A 129 31.47 41.64 -16.30
C PHE A 129 30.72 42.56 -15.33
N LYS A 130 30.25 43.70 -15.82
CA LYS A 130 29.35 44.61 -15.08
C LYS A 130 27.92 44.08 -15.06
N ILE A 131 27.74 42.93 -14.41
CA ILE A 131 26.49 42.16 -14.35
C ILE A 131 26.36 41.47 -12.97
N SER A 132 25.11 41.30 -12.51
CA SER A 132 24.84 40.51 -11.31
C SER A 132 25.17 39.03 -11.52
N HIS A 133 25.89 38.45 -10.55
CA HIS A 133 26.23 37.03 -10.50
C HIS A 133 25.02 36.13 -10.80
N ARG A 134 23.82 36.44 -10.26
CA ARG A 134 22.58 35.70 -10.55
C ARG A 134 22.26 35.63 -12.05
N LYS A 135 22.41 36.73 -12.80
CA LYS A 135 22.11 36.79 -14.25
C LYS A 135 23.19 36.09 -15.09
N LEU A 136 24.45 36.09 -14.65
CA LEU A 136 25.53 35.37 -15.31
C LEU A 136 25.48 33.85 -15.01
N ASN A 137 24.98 33.46 -13.83
CA ASN A 137 24.88 32.05 -13.43
C ASN A 137 23.91 31.26 -14.30
N LEU A 138 22.87 31.91 -14.83
CA LEU A 138 21.96 31.29 -15.81
C LEU A 138 22.70 30.81 -17.08
N LEU A 139 23.70 31.56 -17.56
CA LEU A 139 24.54 31.13 -18.67
C LEU A 139 25.50 30.00 -18.24
N GLY A 140 26.04 30.05 -17.02
CA GLY A 140 26.85 28.96 -16.45
C GLY A 140 26.07 27.64 -16.36
N GLN A 141 24.85 27.69 -15.85
CA GLN A 141 23.92 26.55 -15.81
C GLN A 141 23.52 26.09 -17.22
N GLN A 142 23.33 27.01 -18.18
CA GLN A 142 23.03 26.65 -19.58
C GLN A 142 24.16 25.85 -20.24
N ILE A 143 25.44 26.06 -19.87
CA ILE A 143 26.59 25.37 -20.48
C ILE A 143 27.11 24.16 -19.69
N SER A 144 26.84 24.07 -18.38
CA SER A 144 27.34 22.98 -17.53
C SER A 144 26.83 21.60 -17.98
N GLY A 145 27.71 20.60 -17.93
CA GLY A 145 27.43 19.21 -18.33
C GLY A 145 27.44 18.94 -19.83
N LYS A 146 27.54 19.97 -20.68
CA LYS A 146 27.48 19.84 -22.16
C LYS A 146 28.87 19.64 -22.78
N PRO A 147 28.96 19.01 -23.98
CA PRO A 147 30.16 19.02 -24.81
C PRO A 147 30.63 20.44 -25.14
N ILE A 148 31.93 20.66 -25.26
CA ILE A 148 32.53 22.00 -25.41
C ILE A 148 32.02 22.74 -26.65
N ASP A 149 31.97 22.09 -27.82
CA ASP A 149 31.55 22.75 -29.06
C ASP A 149 30.03 23.03 -29.07
N TYR A 150 29.22 22.18 -28.42
CA TYR A 150 27.80 22.47 -28.21
C TYR A 150 27.58 23.63 -27.21
N ALA A 151 28.44 23.76 -26.19
CA ALA A 151 28.43 24.93 -25.29
C ALA A 151 28.86 26.22 -26.02
N ILE A 152 29.81 26.15 -26.95
CA ILE A 152 30.23 27.26 -27.81
C ILE A 152 29.06 27.69 -28.72
N LEU A 153 28.39 26.74 -29.39
CA LEU A 153 27.21 26.97 -30.23
C LEU A 153 26.05 27.58 -29.41
N GLN A 154 25.81 27.10 -28.20
CA GLN A 154 24.81 27.66 -27.28
C GLN A 154 25.12 29.09 -26.83
N MET A 155 26.40 29.51 -26.81
CA MET A 155 26.81 30.90 -26.51
C MET A 155 26.88 31.79 -27.76
N GLU A 156 26.91 31.20 -28.96
CA GLU A 156 26.82 31.88 -30.25
C GLU A 156 25.41 32.42 -30.52
N PHE A 157 24.41 31.53 -30.45
CA PHE A 157 23.00 31.91 -30.67
C PHE A 157 22.29 32.50 -29.45
N SER A 158 23.01 32.74 -28.33
CA SER A 158 22.41 33.33 -27.12
C SER A 158 22.39 34.85 -27.17
N HIS A 159 21.18 35.41 -27.27
CA HIS A 159 20.90 36.86 -27.24
C HIS A 159 21.34 37.61 -25.96
N LYS A 160 21.95 36.94 -24.98
CA LYS A 160 22.42 37.60 -23.75
C LYS A 160 23.78 38.26 -24.01
N ARG A 161 23.89 39.59 -23.79
CA ARG A 161 25.14 40.38 -24.00
C ARG A 161 26.44 39.76 -23.48
N ALA A 162 26.39 38.98 -22.40
CA ALA A 162 27.59 38.31 -21.85
C ALA A 162 28.06 37.10 -22.68
N ALA A 163 27.16 36.44 -23.42
CA ALA A 163 27.41 35.20 -24.14
C ALA A 163 28.54 35.33 -25.18
N LYS A 164 28.61 36.42 -25.96
CA LYS A 164 29.71 36.68 -26.91
C LYS A 164 31.10 36.56 -26.26
N ARG A 165 31.29 37.05 -25.02
CA ARG A 165 32.58 36.93 -24.32
C ARG A 165 32.76 35.59 -23.60
N VAL A 166 31.68 34.89 -23.26
CA VAL A 166 31.74 33.50 -22.79
C VAL A 166 32.12 32.56 -23.94
N LYS A 167 31.58 32.75 -25.15
CA LYS A 167 31.95 32.01 -26.38
C LYS A 167 33.46 32.08 -26.60
N ASN A 168 34.02 33.29 -26.66
CA ASN A 168 35.46 33.49 -26.87
C ASN A 168 36.30 32.84 -25.75
N MET A 169 35.86 32.93 -24.49
CA MET A 169 36.52 32.29 -23.36
C MET A 169 36.48 30.75 -23.45
N LEU A 170 35.37 30.16 -23.90
CA LEU A 170 35.26 28.71 -24.13
C LEU A 170 36.12 28.23 -25.30
N VAL A 171 36.22 29.00 -26.39
CA VAL A 171 37.11 28.70 -27.53
C VAL A 171 38.58 28.67 -27.08
N VAL A 172 39.04 29.71 -26.36
CA VAL A 172 40.40 29.76 -25.80
C VAL A 172 40.63 28.63 -24.78
N ALA A 173 39.64 28.34 -23.92
CA ALA A 173 39.73 27.26 -22.94
C ALA A 173 39.86 25.88 -23.60
N ARG A 174 39.13 25.64 -24.70
CA ARG A 174 39.20 24.40 -25.51
C ARG A 174 40.58 24.26 -26.15
N ASN A 175 41.07 25.29 -26.81
CA ASN A 175 42.38 25.30 -27.45
C ASN A 175 43.48 25.02 -26.41
N HIS A 176 43.49 25.74 -25.28
CA HIS A 176 44.44 25.48 -24.20
C HIS A 176 44.30 24.07 -23.58
N ALA A 177 43.10 23.46 -23.59
CA ALA A 177 42.89 22.09 -23.11
C ALA A 177 43.51 21.04 -24.05
N MET A 178 43.51 21.30 -25.36
CA MET A 178 44.20 20.47 -26.33
C MET A 178 45.72 20.69 -26.25
N GLU A 179 46.16 21.95 -26.31
CA GLU A 179 47.58 22.35 -26.45
C GLU A 179 48.42 22.20 -25.18
N ASN A 180 47.84 22.37 -23.98
CA ASN A 180 48.58 22.42 -22.71
C ASN A 180 48.20 21.31 -21.71
N LYS A 181 47.26 20.43 -22.08
CA LYS A 181 46.73 19.36 -21.22
C LYS A 181 46.49 18.03 -21.94
N ASP A 182 46.75 17.96 -23.25
CA ASP A 182 46.63 16.76 -24.07
C ASP A 182 45.20 16.16 -24.09
N LEU A 183 44.15 16.98 -23.83
CA LEU A 183 42.77 16.50 -23.69
C LEU A 183 42.04 16.39 -25.04
N ASP A 184 41.37 15.25 -25.28
CA ASP A 184 40.62 14.96 -26.51
C ASP A 184 39.40 15.87 -26.67
N ARG A 185 39.41 16.68 -27.73
CA ARG A 185 38.29 17.57 -28.12
C ARG A 185 36.96 16.84 -28.25
N SER A 186 36.95 15.59 -28.73
CA SER A 186 35.72 14.83 -28.96
C SER A 186 35.00 14.48 -27.65
N LYS A 187 35.76 14.28 -26.57
CA LYS A 187 35.28 13.94 -25.22
C LYS A 187 35.21 15.15 -24.29
N LEU A 188 35.71 16.31 -24.69
CA LEU A 188 35.83 17.48 -23.82
C LEU A 188 34.47 18.07 -23.45
N ILE A 189 34.13 18.05 -22.15
CA ILE A 189 32.89 18.59 -21.60
C ILE A 189 33.15 19.77 -20.66
N VAL A 190 32.15 20.64 -20.54
CA VAL A 190 32.05 21.66 -19.48
C VAL A 190 31.65 20.97 -18.18
N ALA A 191 32.60 20.31 -17.52
CA ALA A 191 32.35 19.51 -16.33
C ALA A 191 31.78 20.35 -15.17
N GLU A 192 32.33 21.54 -14.94
CA GLU A 192 31.89 22.48 -13.90
C GLU A 192 31.84 23.91 -14.47
N ALA A 193 30.82 24.68 -14.09
CA ALA A 193 30.71 26.09 -14.42
C ALA A 193 30.04 26.86 -13.27
N TRP A 194 30.71 27.88 -12.72
CA TRP A 194 30.20 28.67 -11.59
C TRP A 194 30.57 30.15 -11.69
N VAL A 195 29.84 31.01 -10.99
CA VAL A 195 30.02 32.47 -11.06
C VAL A 195 30.48 33.05 -9.73
N ASN A 196 31.65 33.70 -9.74
CA ASN A 196 32.18 34.41 -8.57
C ASN A 196 31.68 35.87 -8.55
N LYS A 197 31.52 36.42 -7.34
CA LYS A 197 31.18 37.83 -7.13
C LYS A 197 32.44 38.68 -7.35
N GLY A 198 32.34 39.76 -8.12
CA GLY A 198 33.48 40.64 -8.39
C GLY A 198 33.87 41.49 -7.19
N LYS A 199 35.16 41.88 -7.12
CA LYS A 199 35.71 42.72 -6.04
C LYS A 199 35.00 44.09 -5.91
N LYS A 200 34.45 44.62 -7.02
CA LYS A 200 33.73 45.90 -7.05
C LYS A 200 32.21 45.67 -6.99
N ARG A 201 31.55 46.32 -6.02
CA ARG A 201 30.09 46.40 -5.88
C ARG A 201 29.70 47.85 -5.60
N ILE A 202 29.68 48.68 -6.64
CA ILE A 202 29.54 50.13 -6.52
C ILE A 202 28.13 50.45 -6.01
N LYS A 203 28.04 51.06 -4.83
CA LYS A 203 26.80 51.60 -4.26
C LYS A 203 26.50 52.97 -4.88
N ARG A 204 25.22 53.27 -5.07
CA ARG A 204 24.66 54.57 -5.46
C ARG A 204 23.39 54.81 -4.64
N ILE A 205 23.19 56.05 -4.20
CA ILE A 205 21.96 56.45 -3.53
C ILE A 205 20.85 56.49 -4.58
N GLU A 206 19.66 56.02 -4.22
CA GLU A 206 18.48 55.97 -5.09
C GLU A 206 17.29 56.64 -4.37
N PRO A 207 16.99 57.92 -4.64
CA PRO A 207 15.85 58.60 -4.03
C PRO A 207 14.53 57.94 -4.40
N LYS A 208 13.57 57.98 -3.46
CA LYS A 208 12.18 57.54 -3.62
C LYS A 208 11.24 58.61 -3.05
N GLY A 209 9.94 58.49 -3.37
CA GLY A 209 8.93 59.39 -2.83
C GLY A 209 8.80 59.33 -1.30
N ARG A 210 8.20 60.37 -0.71
CA ARG A 210 7.96 60.53 0.75
C ARG A 210 9.25 60.43 1.58
N GLY A 211 10.33 61.08 1.13
CA GLY A 211 11.62 61.17 1.84
C GLY A 211 12.40 59.85 1.96
N ARG A 212 11.94 58.76 1.33
CA ARG A 212 12.57 57.44 1.43
C ARG A 212 13.80 57.36 0.52
N MET A 213 14.88 56.75 1.00
CA MET A 213 16.13 56.59 0.25
C MET A 213 16.51 55.11 0.15
N GLY A 214 16.78 54.63 -1.07
CA GLY A 214 17.30 53.30 -1.34
C GLY A 214 18.80 53.31 -1.67
N ILE A 215 19.42 52.13 -1.71
CA ILE A 215 20.80 51.94 -2.17
C ILE A 215 20.82 51.02 -3.38
N ARG A 216 21.00 51.59 -4.57
CA ARG A 216 21.24 50.86 -5.80
C ARG A 216 22.66 50.28 -5.78
N VAL A 217 22.82 49.03 -6.18
CA VAL A 217 24.14 48.38 -6.27
C VAL A 217 24.40 47.97 -7.70
N HIS A 218 25.56 48.35 -8.23
CA HIS A 218 26.10 47.86 -9.50
C HIS A 218 27.14 46.76 -9.18
N PRO A 219 26.77 45.48 -9.21
CA PRO A 219 27.70 44.38 -9.00
C PRO A 219 28.48 44.04 -10.27
N ASP A 220 29.77 43.72 -10.09
CA ASP A 220 30.53 42.96 -11.06
C ASP A 220 30.49 41.45 -10.72
N SER A 221 30.72 40.59 -11.70
CA SER A 221 30.89 39.13 -11.52
C SER A 221 31.67 38.49 -12.69
N ASN A 222 32.24 37.30 -12.50
CA ASN A 222 32.85 36.54 -13.58
C ASN A 222 32.50 35.05 -13.53
N LEU A 223 32.46 34.43 -14.71
CA LEU A 223 32.22 33.00 -14.89
C LEU A 223 33.57 32.26 -14.89
N THR A 224 33.64 31.17 -14.15
CA THR A 224 34.75 30.20 -14.14
C THR A 224 34.22 28.86 -14.64
N VAL A 225 35.00 28.20 -15.49
CA VAL A 225 34.69 26.92 -16.12
C VAL A 225 35.85 25.98 -15.92
N VAL A 226 35.57 24.70 -15.70
CA VAL A 226 36.56 23.62 -15.75
C VAL A 226 36.15 22.64 -16.85
N LEU A 227 37.03 22.49 -17.84
CA LEU A 227 36.91 21.51 -18.90
C LEU A 227 37.64 20.23 -18.49
N LYS A 228 37.04 19.08 -18.78
CA LYS A 228 37.57 17.74 -18.51
C LYS A 228 37.07 16.81 -19.62
N GLU A 229 37.73 15.69 -19.83
CA GLU A 229 37.12 14.61 -20.61
C GLU A 229 35.90 14.05 -19.88
N GLY A 230 34.86 13.76 -20.63
CA GLY A 230 33.59 13.22 -20.14
C GLY A 230 33.21 11.95 -20.88
N ARG A 231 32.49 11.07 -20.17
CA ARG A 231 31.94 9.84 -20.75
C ARG A 231 31.10 10.12 -21.99
N THR A 232 31.25 9.29 -23.02
CA THR A 232 30.44 9.37 -24.24
C THR A 232 28.95 9.16 -23.96
N VAL A 233 28.09 9.44 -24.95
CA VAL A 233 26.64 9.21 -24.82
C VAL A 233 26.34 7.71 -24.64
N GLU A 234 27.07 6.85 -25.34
CA GLU A 234 26.97 5.39 -25.21
C GLU A 234 27.38 4.88 -23.84
N GLU A 235 28.53 5.32 -23.30
CA GLU A 235 28.95 4.96 -21.94
C GLU A 235 27.92 5.40 -20.89
N LYS A 236 27.31 6.57 -21.07
CA LYS A 236 26.23 7.06 -20.20
C LYS A 236 24.97 6.20 -20.33
N ALA A 237 24.62 5.78 -21.55
CA ALA A 237 23.48 4.89 -21.81
C ALA A 237 23.71 3.49 -21.22
N LYS A 238 24.87 2.87 -21.47
CA LYS A 238 25.31 1.58 -20.90
C LYS A 238 25.30 1.64 -19.37
N MET A 239 25.88 2.67 -18.76
CA MET A 239 25.87 2.85 -17.30
C MET A 239 24.47 3.10 -16.72
N LEU A 240 23.57 3.79 -17.43
CA LEU A 240 22.17 3.95 -17.01
C LEU A 240 21.38 2.64 -17.15
N LEU A 241 21.67 1.83 -18.17
CA LEU A 241 21.13 0.49 -18.37
C LEU A 241 21.61 -0.46 -17.26
N GLU A 242 22.91 -0.53 -16.98
CA GLU A 242 23.48 -1.28 -15.84
C GLU A 242 22.86 -0.86 -14.50
N ARG A 243 22.67 0.44 -14.27
CA ARG A 243 22.02 0.96 -13.05
C ARG A 243 20.54 0.61 -12.98
N ARG A 244 19.86 0.50 -14.13
CA ARG A 244 18.47 0.00 -14.19
C ARG A 244 18.44 -1.50 -13.90
N LEU A 245 19.28 -2.31 -14.55
CA LEU A 245 19.41 -3.75 -14.28
C LEU A 245 19.74 -4.02 -12.80
N LYS A 246 20.73 -3.34 -12.21
CA LYS A 246 21.07 -3.42 -10.77
C LYS A 246 20.00 -2.85 -9.82
N LYS A 247 18.94 -2.23 -10.35
CA LYS A 247 17.77 -1.75 -9.59
C LYS A 247 16.49 -2.57 -9.87
N ILE A 248 16.48 -3.38 -10.93
CA ILE A 248 15.51 -4.45 -11.11
C ILE A 248 15.84 -5.52 -10.08
N ARG A 249 15.15 -5.45 -8.93
CA ARG A 249 14.94 -6.62 -8.10
C ARG A 249 14.06 -7.61 -8.87
N SER A 250 14.06 -8.87 -8.46
CA SER A 250 13.15 -9.88 -9.00
C SER A 250 11.69 -9.40 -8.97
N PRO A 251 10.82 -9.85 -9.90
CA PRO A 251 9.38 -9.79 -9.68
C PRO A 251 9.08 -10.49 -8.34
N GLY A 252 8.21 -9.88 -7.53
CA GLY A 252 8.12 -10.19 -6.11
C GLY A 252 7.72 -11.64 -5.80
N LEU A 253 8.71 -12.46 -5.44
CA LEU A 253 8.47 -13.69 -4.70
C LEU A 253 8.15 -13.31 -3.25
N MET A 254 7.08 -13.86 -2.68
CA MET A 254 6.69 -13.56 -1.30
C MET A 254 7.69 -14.14 -0.29
N ARG A 255 7.83 -13.45 0.86
CA ARG A 255 8.81 -13.66 1.94
C ARG A 255 10.29 -13.42 1.55
N GLU A 256 10.78 -12.22 1.84
CA GLU A 256 12.21 -12.02 2.17
C GLU A 256 12.42 -12.39 3.65
N ASP A 257 13.24 -13.40 3.96
CA ASP A 257 13.67 -13.67 5.33
C ASP A 257 14.61 -12.56 5.82
N ARG A 258 14.05 -11.58 6.53
CA ARG A 258 14.83 -10.56 7.22
C ARG A 258 15.40 -11.17 8.51
N PRO A 259 16.73 -11.22 8.70
CA PRO A 259 17.30 -11.77 9.93
C PRO A 259 16.84 -10.94 11.13
N LEU A 260 16.23 -11.62 12.10
CA LEU A 260 15.69 -11.00 13.31
C LEU A 260 16.84 -10.54 14.22
N ILE A 261 17.10 -9.22 14.24
CA ILE A 261 18.10 -8.61 15.13
C ILE A 261 17.50 -8.47 16.53
N ILE A 262 17.36 -9.60 17.23
CA ILE A 262 16.91 -9.66 18.62
C ILE A 262 18.15 -9.68 19.52
N ALA A 263 18.36 -8.61 20.29
CA ALA A 263 19.41 -8.54 21.30
C ALA A 263 19.01 -9.38 22.55
N MET A 264 19.10 -10.69 22.43
CA MET A 264 18.60 -11.64 23.43
C MET A 264 19.51 -11.67 24.67
N ARG A 265 19.08 -11.02 25.75
CA ARG A 265 19.80 -10.97 27.03
C ARG A 265 19.36 -12.13 27.92
N TRP A 266 20.27 -13.04 28.25
CA TRP A 266 19.94 -14.26 28.99
C TRP A 266 19.73 -14.02 30.49
N SER A 267 18.75 -14.73 31.06
CA SER A 267 18.71 -15.10 32.48
C SER A 267 18.01 -16.46 32.61
N THR A 268 18.78 -17.53 32.81
CA THR A 268 18.27 -18.88 33.05
C THR A 268 17.97 -19.09 34.53
N THR A 269 16.84 -19.73 34.87
CA THR A 269 16.64 -20.38 36.17
C THR A 269 15.50 -21.39 36.11
N THR A 270 15.55 -22.39 37.01
CA THR A 270 14.47 -23.33 37.37
C THR A 270 13.71 -24.03 36.23
N ALA A 271 14.19 -25.22 35.88
CA ALA A 271 13.34 -26.30 35.36
C ALA A 271 12.77 -27.14 36.53
N ALA A 272 11.82 -28.03 36.21
CA ALA A 272 11.27 -29.13 37.04
C ALA A 272 10.35 -28.80 38.24
N ALA A 273 9.04 -28.88 38.00
CA ALA A 273 8.03 -29.54 38.85
C ALA A 273 6.69 -29.67 38.08
N ALA A 274 5.90 -30.75 38.30
CA ALA A 274 4.51 -30.97 37.85
C ALA A 274 4.21 -30.77 36.32
N LEU A 275 3.82 -31.74 35.49
CA LEU A 275 3.11 -33.02 35.68
C LEU A 275 1.75 -32.94 36.40
N LEU A 276 0.74 -33.55 35.78
CA LEU A 276 -0.67 -33.67 36.20
C LEU A 276 -1.48 -32.36 36.25
N TYR A 277 -2.13 -32.03 35.14
CA TYR A 277 -3.59 -31.81 35.11
C TYR A 277 -4.14 -32.13 33.72
N SER A 278 -4.96 -33.18 33.62
CA SER A 278 -5.71 -33.54 32.42
C SER A 278 -7.07 -32.86 32.43
N LEU A 279 -7.35 -32.03 31.43
CA LEU A 279 -8.70 -31.54 31.13
C LEU A 279 -9.11 -32.01 29.73
N PRO A 280 -10.41 -32.21 29.48
CA PRO A 280 -10.87 -33.17 28.48
C PRO A 280 -10.70 -32.67 27.04
N PHE A 281 -10.34 -33.62 26.17
CA PHE A 281 -10.38 -33.44 24.72
C PHE A 281 -11.85 -33.39 24.27
N SER A 282 -12.43 -32.20 24.18
CA SER A 282 -13.81 -32.02 23.72
C SER A 282 -13.93 -32.48 22.27
N THR A 283 -14.50 -33.67 22.07
CA THR A 283 -14.81 -34.23 20.74
C THR A 283 -15.73 -33.27 19.99
N PHE A 284 -15.17 -32.53 19.03
CA PHE A 284 -15.93 -31.72 18.09
C PHE A 284 -16.87 -32.67 17.33
N SER A 285 -18.15 -32.65 17.71
CA SER A 285 -19.12 -33.55 17.09
C SER A 285 -19.37 -33.07 15.68
N TYR A 286 -19.09 -33.92 14.70
CA TYR A 286 -19.61 -33.72 13.36
C TYR A 286 -21.14 -33.68 13.47
N PHE A 287 -21.74 -32.52 13.25
CA PHE A 287 -23.16 -32.44 12.96
C PHE A 287 -23.38 -33.27 11.68
N ALA A 288 -24.14 -34.35 11.81
CA ALA A 288 -24.55 -35.12 10.65
C ALA A 288 -25.42 -34.23 9.76
N ASN A 289 -25.16 -34.25 8.45
CA ASN A 289 -26.02 -33.56 7.48
C ASN A 289 -27.42 -34.18 7.56
N ALA A 290 -28.33 -33.52 8.28
CA ALA A 290 -29.74 -33.79 8.19
C ALA A 290 -30.22 -33.30 6.82
N ALA A 291 -30.36 -34.23 5.86
CA ALA A 291 -31.10 -33.94 4.65
C ALA A 291 -32.51 -33.47 5.07
N PRO A 292 -32.96 -32.27 4.63
CA PRO A 292 -34.19 -31.69 5.13
C PRO A 292 -35.39 -32.57 4.78
N SER A 293 -36.34 -32.66 5.72
CA SER A 293 -37.45 -33.59 5.65
C SER A 293 -38.41 -33.30 4.48
N SER A 294 -39.18 -34.32 4.09
CA SER A 294 -40.28 -34.23 3.13
C SER A 294 -41.49 -33.41 3.61
N ALA A 295 -41.34 -32.62 4.67
CA ALA A 295 -42.39 -31.86 5.34
C ALA A 295 -42.83 -30.60 4.58
N ILE A 296 -42.13 -30.21 3.51
CA ILE A 296 -42.30 -28.93 2.81
C ILE A 296 -42.24 -29.13 1.29
N GLU A 297 -43.11 -28.43 0.56
CA GLU A 297 -43.04 -28.31 -0.90
C GLU A 297 -43.04 -26.83 -1.36
N ASN A 298 -42.39 -26.53 -2.48
CA ASN A 298 -42.39 -25.18 -3.06
C ASN A 298 -43.49 -25.08 -4.12
N SER A 299 -44.53 -24.27 -3.88
CA SER A 299 -45.66 -24.11 -4.82
C SER A 299 -45.25 -23.31 -6.07
N ALA A 300 -44.46 -22.25 -5.89
CA ALA A 300 -43.75 -21.58 -6.98
C ALA A 300 -42.44 -20.92 -6.51
N ILE A 301 -41.42 -20.89 -7.38
CA ILE A 301 -40.22 -20.07 -7.20
C ILE A 301 -40.15 -19.05 -8.35
N VAL A 302 -40.03 -17.77 -8.01
CA VAL A 302 -39.86 -16.67 -8.97
C VAL A 302 -38.59 -15.90 -8.66
N ARG A 303 -37.51 -16.18 -9.41
CA ARG A 303 -36.26 -15.42 -9.35
C ARG A 303 -36.34 -14.23 -10.28
N THR A 304 -36.05 -13.04 -9.78
CA THR A 304 -35.95 -11.79 -10.54
C THR A 304 -34.54 -11.23 -10.37
N ILE A 305 -33.76 -11.26 -11.44
CA ILE A 305 -32.39 -10.73 -11.51
C ILE A 305 -32.46 -9.37 -12.18
N GLU A 306 -32.09 -8.32 -11.47
CA GLU A 306 -32.01 -6.96 -11.97
C GLU A 306 -30.54 -6.59 -12.19
N LEU A 307 -30.18 -6.48 -13.47
CA LEU A 307 -28.82 -6.22 -13.92
C LEU A 307 -28.52 -4.71 -13.89
N ASP A 308 -27.42 -4.35 -13.25
CA ASP A 308 -26.78 -3.03 -13.34
C ASP A 308 -25.26 -3.23 -13.52
N GLY A 309 -24.47 -2.15 -13.52
CA GLY A 309 -23.06 -2.15 -13.88
C GLY A 309 -22.16 -2.98 -12.96
N ALA A 310 -21.94 -2.51 -11.73
CA ALA A 310 -21.07 -3.19 -10.76
C ALA A 310 -21.85 -4.05 -9.75
N LEU A 311 -23.15 -3.80 -9.60
CA LEU A 311 -24.06 -4.54 -8.72
C LEU A 311 -25.09 -5.31 -9.55
N THR A 312 -25.63 -6.37 -9.00
CA THR A 312 -26.77 -7.11 -9.57
C THR A 312 -27.66 -7.56 -8.43
N HIS A 313 -28.91 -7.08 -8.42
CA HIS A 313 -29.87 -7.31 -7.35
C HIS A 313 -30.75 -8.51 -7.71
N ILE A 314 -30.91 -9.45 -6.79
CA ILE A 314 -31.59 -10.73 -7.04
C ILE A 314 -32.63 -10.96 -5.96
N SER A 315 -33.89 -10.66 -6.27
CA SER A 315 -35.04 -11.06 -5.46
C SER A 315 -35.49 -12.45 -5.90
N THR A 316 -35.42 -13.42 -4.99
CA THR A 316 -35.92 -14.79 -5.21
C THR A 316 -37.10 -15.05 -4.29
N ARG A 317 -38.31 -15.02 -4.86
CA ARG A 317 -39.56 -15.26 -4.12
C ARG A 317 -39.87 -16.75 -4.11
N TYR A 318 -39.93 -17.33 -2.92
CA TYR A 318 -40.36 -18.71 -2.68
C TYR A 318 -41.77 -18.67 -2.08
N THR A 319 -42.76 -19.15 -2.84
CA THR A 319 -44.06 -19.52 -2.26
C THR A 319 -43.98 -21.00 -1.85
N VAL A 320 -44.23 -21.23 -0.56
CA VAL A 320 -43.87 -22.47 0.15
C VAL A 320 -45.11 -22.97 0.89
N ARG A 321 -45.37 -24.27 0.80
CA ARG A 321 -46.49 -24.93 1.46
C ARG A 321 -46.00 -26.05 2.37
N ALA A 322 -46.49 -26.07 3.61
CA ALA A 322 -46.24 -27.15 4.54
C ALA A 322 -47.09 -28.38 4.20
N LEU A 323 -46.50 -29.57 4.34
CA LEU A 323 -47.15 -30.87 4.21
C LEU A 323 -47.40 -31.51 5.58
N GLU A 324 -46.54 -31.23 6.55
CA GLU A 324 -46.64 -31.68 7.95
C GLU A 324 -46.99 -30.51 8.89
N ASN A 325 -47.41 -30.81 10.11
CA ASN A 325 -47.73 -29.81 11.13
C ASN A 325 -46.48 -29.35 11.90
N ASN A 326 -46.52 -28.13 12.43
CA ASN A 326 -45.51 -27.56 13.34
C ASN A 326 -44.09 -27.47 12.73
N VAL A 327 -43.99 -27.00 11.49
CA VAL A 327 -42.70 -26.70 10.83
C VAL A 327 -42.14 -25.38 11.36
N HIS A 328 -40.90 -25.40 11.89
CA HIS A 328 -40.26 -24.24 12.53
C HIS A 328 -39.14 -23.57 11.71
N GLU A 329 -38.66 -24.20 10.64
CA GLU A 329 -37.50 -23.76 9.88
C GLU A 329 -37.67 -24.00 8.37
N TYR A 330 -36.94 -23.23 7.56
CA TYR A 330 -36.90 -23.38 6.10
C TYR A 330 -35.48 -23.13 5.60
N THR A 331 -34.96 -24.04 4.77
CA THR A 331 -33.60 -23.95 4.23
C THR A 331 -33.58 -23.43 2.79
N PHE A 332 -32.98 -22.27 2.59
CA PHE A 332 -32.62 -21.74 1.28
C PHE A 332 -31.34 -22.41 0.77
N ALA A 333 -31.21 -22.60 -0.54
CA ALA A 333 -29.97 -23.05 -1.18
C ALA A 333 -29.50 -22.01 -2.20
N LEU A 334 -28.20 -21.72 -2.19
CA LEU A 334 -27.53 -20.79 -3.11
C LEU A 334 -26.36 -21.51 -3.77
N GLY A 335 -26.41 -21.68 -5.10
CA GLY A 335 -25.38 -22.40 -5.84
C GLY A 335 -24.00 -21.75 -5.74
N GLU A 336 -22.94 -22.56 -5.75
CA GLU A 336 -21.52 -22.18 -5.55
C GLU A 336 -21.16 -20.83 -6.23
N ARG A 337 -21.39 -20.70 -7.53
CA ARG A 337 -21.06 -19.49 -8.32
C ARG A 337 -21.88 -18.26 -7.97
N ASP A 338 -23.13 -18.44 -7.54
CA ASP A 338 -23.98 -17.33 -7.09
C ASP A 338 -23.58 -16.88 -5.67
N ALA A 339 -23.15 -17.82 -4.82
CA ALA A 339 -22.64 -17.54 -3.47
C ALA A 339 -21.28 -16.82 -3.50
N GLU A 340 -20.30 -17.28 -4.29
CA GLU A 340 -18.97 -16.65 -4.47
C GLU A 340 -19.04 -15.14 -4.79
N ARG A 341 -20.12 -14.70 -5.43
CA ARG A 341 -20.32 -13.31 -5.87
C ARG A 341 -21.21 -12.50 -4.94
N THR A 342 -21.94 -13.17 -4.04
CA THR A 342 -22.92 -12.56 -3.16
C THR A 342 -22.22 -11.84 -2.01
N THR A 343 -22.57 -10.57 -1.83
CA THR A 343 -21.99 -9.66 -0.83
C THR A 343 -22.96 -9.32 0.28
N TRP A 344 -24.25 -9.35 -0.02
CA TRP A 344 -25.34 -9.16 0.93
C TRP A 344 -26.40 -10.24 0.69
N ILE A 345 -26.94 -10.79 1.76
CA ILE A 345 -28.01 -11.79 1.75
C ILE A 345 -28.96 -11.48 2.91
N GLU A 346 -30.25 -11.32 2.59
CA GLU A 346 -31.31 -11.19 3.59
C GLU A 346 -32.53 -12.03 3.19
N ALA A 347 -33.20 -12.62 4.18
CA ALA A 347 -34.45 -13.35 3.98
C ALA A 347 -35.59 -12.60 4.65
N LEU A 348 -36.61 -12.28 3.87
CA LEU A 348 -37.82 -11.59 4.30
C LEU A 348 -38.98 -12.58 4.28
N ILE A 349 -39.82 -12.59 5.32
CA ILE A 349 -41.14 -13.24 5.28
C ILE A 349 -42.22 -12.19 5.03
N ARG A 350 -43.15 -12.49 4.12
CA ARG A 350 -44.34 -11.67 3.87
C ARG A 350 -45.56 -12.28 4.53
N SER A 351 -46.08 -11.61 5.56
CA SER A 351 -47.26 -12.07 6.30
C SER A 351 -48.55 -11.91 5.49
N LYS A 352 -49.50 -12.84 5.65
CA LYS A 352 -50.83 -12.77 5.03
C LYS A 352 -51.67 -11.68 5.72
N GLY A 353 -51.96 -10.60 5.00
CA GLY A 353 -52.87 -9.53 5.44
C GLY A 353 -52.20 -8.24 5.91
N SER A 354 -50.87 -8.11 5.82
CA SER A 354 -50.14 -6.87 6.08
C SER A 354 -49.09 -6.61 5.00
N ASP A 355 -48.98 -5.38 4.51
CA ASP A 355 -47.98 -5.00 3.50
C ASP A 355 -46.54 -4.90 4.04
N GLY A 356 -46.33 -5.09 5.35
CA GLY A 356 -45.00 -5.21 5.94
C GLY A 356 -44.37 -6.58 5.69
N THR A 357 -43.17 -6.58 5.11
CA THR A 357 -42.19 -7.67 5.24
C THR A 357 -41.48 -7.58 6.60
N THR A 358 -41.08 -8.73 7.15
CA THR A 358 -40.21 -8.80 8.33
C THR A 358 -38.98 -9.64 8.03
N ALA A 359 -37.80 -9.16 8.43
CA ALA A 359 -36.55 -9.88 8.25
C ALA A 359 -36.49 -11.12 9.17
N LEU A 360 -35.97 -12.22 8.64
CA LEU A 360 -35.69 -13.47 9.36
C LEU A 360 -34.22 -13.52 9.77
N SER A 361 -33.93 -14.15 10.91
CA SER A 361 -32.58 -14.58 11.25
C SER A 361 -32.20 -15.79 10.38
N LEU A 362 -31.23 -15.59 9.50
CA LEU A 362 -30.52 -16.66 8.79
C LEU A 362 -29.37 -17.17 9.66
N ASP A 363 -29.21 -18.50 9.71
CA ASP A 363 -28.01 -19.14 10.24
C ASP A 363 -26.87 -19.11 9.19
N GLU A 364 -25.63 -19.34 9.64
CA GLU A 364 -24.45 -19.37 8.76
C GLU A 364 -24.59 -20.39 7.62
N GLY A 365 -24.18 -19.98 6.41
CA GLY A 365 -24.34 -20.79 5.19
C GLY A 365 -23.41 -22.01 5.17
N VAL A 366 -23.95 -23.20 5.40
CA VAL A 366 -23.19 -24.45 5.37
C VAL A 366 -22.97 -24.88 3.93
N TYR A 367 -21.70 -25.02 3.50
CA TYR A 367 -21.39 -25.54 2.18
C TYR A 367 -21.58 -27.06 2.10
N ASP A 368 -22.53 -27.50 1.29
CA ASP A 368 -22.73 -28.90 0.99
C ASP A 368 -22.03 -29.32 -0.32
N LYS A 369 -21.27 -30.40 -0.22
CA LYS A 369 -20.43 -30.95 -1.30
C LYS A 369 -21.20 -31.82 -2.28
N GLU A 370 -22.38 -32.32 -1.91
CA GLU A 370 -23.20 -33.14 -2.82
C GLU A 370 -24.02 -32.25 -3.75
N SER A 371 -24.50 -31.10 -3.27
CA SER A 371 -25.32 -30.15 -4.02
C SER A 371 -24.57 -29.05 -4.78
N HIS A 372 -23.28 -28.82 -4.48
CA HIS A 372 -22.54 -27.62 -4.90
C HIS A 372 -23.27 -26.32 -4.52
N ALA A 373 -23.82 -26.28 -3.31
CA ALA A 373 -24.60 -25.15 -2.81
C ALA A 373 -24.31 -24.84 -1.33
N TYR A 374 -24.48 -23.58 -0.98
CA TYR A 374 -24.52 -23.09 0.39
C TYR A 374 -25.97 -23.15 0.88
N LEU A 375 -26.18 -23.84 2.00
CA LEU A 375 -27.47 -24.04 2.64
C LEU A 375 -27.61 -23.05 3.81
N TYR A 376 -28.62 -22.17 3.74
CA TYR A 376 -28.93 -21.18 4.77
C TYR A 376 -30.28 -21.49 5.39
N THR A 377 -30.31 -21.88 6.66
CA THR A 377 -31.56 -22.16 7.39
C THR A 377 -32.08 -20.90 8.06
N ALA A 378 -33.35 -20.56 7.82
CA ALA A 378 -34.05 -19.47 8.49
C ALA A 378 -35.03 -20.02 9.54
N LYS A 379 -35.00 -19.43 10.73
CA LYS A 379 -35.94 -19.77 11.82
C LYS A 379 -37.23 -18.98 11.69
N LEU A 380 -38.38 -19.65 11.75
CA LEU A 380 -39.69 -19.04 11.52
C LEU A 380 -40.29 -18.46 12.82
N PRO A 381 -40.85 -17.24 12.81
CA PRO A 381 -41.41 -16.60 14.01
C PRO A 381 -42.76 -17.19 14.46
N LYS A 382 -43.47 -17.89 13.56
CA LYS A 382 -44.63 -18.75 13.85
C LYS A 382 -44.38 -20.08 13.15
N ALA A 383 -44.70 -21.19 13.81
CA ALA A 383 -44.72 -22.50 13.17
C ALA A 383 -45.78 -22.57 12.06
N LEU A 384 -45.52 -23.34 11.01
CA LEU A 384 -46.50 -23.61 9.95
C LEU A 384 -47.26 -24.89 10.23
N ASP A 385 -48.57 -24.87 10.00
CA ASP A 385 -49.46 -26.03 10.12
C ASP A 385 -49.67 -26.67 8.74
N ALA A 386 -50.13 -27.93 8.67
CA ALA A 386 -50.24 -28.62 7.38
C ALA A 386 -51.18 -27.88 6.41
N ALA A 387 -50.71 -27.70 5.17
CA ALA A 387 -51.31 -26.87 4.13
C ALA A 387 -51.35 -25.34 4.37
N ASP A 388 -50.70 -24.81 5.42
CA ASP A 388 -50.33 -23.38 5.42
C ASP A 388 -49.41 -23.08 4.23
N GLU A 389 -49.65 -21.94 3.59
CA GLU A 389 -48.81 -21.41 2.51
C GLU A 389 -48.24 -20.04 2.93
N VAL A 390 -46.92 -19.84 2.74
CA VAL A 390 -46.18 -18.63 3.12
C VAL A 390 -45.32 -18.17 1.94
N THR A 391 -45.09 -16.86 1.84
CA THR A 391 -44.16 -16.28 0.86
C THR A 391 -42.91 -15.78 1.57
N PHE A 392 -41.75 -16.33 1.19
CA PHE A 392 -40.44 -15.79 1.51
C PHE A 392 -39.87 -15.04 0.31
N GLU A 393 -39.06 -14.03 0.58
CA GLU A 393 -38.32 -13.27 -0.41
C GLU A 393 -36.86 -13.22 0.05
N LEU A 394 -36.00 -13.95 -0.65
CA LEU A 394 -34.57 -13.96 -0.43
C LEU A 394 -33.95 -12.91 -1.36
N GLU A 395 -33.42 -11.83 -0.80
CA GLU A 395 -32.70 -10.81 -1.55
C GLU A 395 -31.19 -11.07 -1.44
N THR A 396 -30.53 -11.27 -2.58
CA THR A 396 -29.06 -11.35 -2.68
C THR A 396 -28.51 -10.29 -3.60
N ILE A 397 -27.35 -9.74 -3.26
CA ILE A 397 -26.67 -8.71 -4.04
C ILE A 397 -25.31 -9.25 -4.49
N GLN A 398 -25.17 -9.45 -5.80
CA GLN A 398 -23.92 -9.86 -6.40
C GLN A 398 -23.07 -8.65 -6.78
N SER A 399 -21.78 -8.67 -6.44
CA SER A 399 -20.83 -7.65 -6.88
C SER A 399 -20.01 -8.14 -8.07
N ASN A 400 -19.66 -7.23 -8.98
CA ASN A 400 -18.76 -7.44 -10.13
C ASN A 400 -19.11 -8.66 -11.02
N ALA A 401 -20.39 -9.06 -11.07
CA ALA A 401 -20.84 -10.27 -11.74
C ALA A 401 -21.00 -10.14 -13.27
N GLY A 402 -21.00 -8.91 -13.80
CA GLY A 402 -21.08 -8.60 -15.23
C GLY A 402 -19.69 -8.37 -15.85
N VAL A 403 -19.34 -9.12 -16.89
CA VAL A 403 -18.01 -9.04 -17.54
C VAL A 403 -18.08 -8.27 -18.87
N PRO A 404 -17.30 -7.20 -19.09
CA PRO A 404 -17.35 -6.42 -20.34
C PRO A 404 -17.01 -7.26 -21.57
N THR A 405 -17.96 -7.35 -22.50
CA THR A 405 -17.91 -8.22 -23.68
C THR A 405 -18.42 -7.46 -24.91
N PRO A 406 -17.53 -6.87 -25.74
CA PRO A 406 -16.07 -7.04 -25.76
C PRO A 406 -15.34 -6.30 -24.63
N LEU A 407 -14.15 -6.80 -24.27
CA LEU A 407 -13.26 -6.22 -23.26
C LEU A 407 -12.73 -4.82 -23.62
N THR A 408 -12.85 -4.41 -24.89
CA THR A 408 -12.41 -3.10 -25.40
C THR A 408 -13.42 -2.48 -26.37
N VAL A 409 -13.76 -1.21 -26.16
CA VAL A 409 -14.74 -0.43 -26.94
C VAL A 409 -14.12 0.93 -27.31
N PRO A 410 -14.27 1.44 -28.55
CA PRO A 410 -13.73 2.74 -28.93
C PRO A 410 -14.54 3.88 -28.31
N GLN A 411 -13.94 5.07 -28.24
CA GLN A 411 -14.58 6.21 -27.56
C GLN A 411 -15.93 6.58 -28.20
N GLY A 412 -16.98 6.58 -27.38
CA GLY A 412 -18.32 7.03 -27.78
C GLY A 412 -19.25 5.94 -28.33
N GLU A 413 -18.76 4.72 -28.58
CA GLU A 413 -19.62 3.55 -28.73
C GLU A 413 -20.16 3.10 -27.36
N PRO A 414 -21.35 2.46 -27.29
CA PRO A 414 -21.84 1.89 -26.05
C PRO A 414 -21.04 0.65 -25.63
N GLN A 415 -20.98 0.39 -24.33
CA GLN A 415 -20.42 -0.84 -23.78
C GLN A 415 -21.51 -1.85 -23.46
N SER A 416 -21.15 -3.13 -23.42
CA SER A 416 -22.08 -4.21 -23.05
C SER A 416 -21.41 -5.21 -22.12
N LEU A 417 -22.17 -5.65 -21.11
CA LEU A 417 -21.74 -6.63 -20.12
C LEU A 417 -22.35 -7.99 -20.44
N LYS A 418 -21.60 -9.05 -20.18
CA LYS A 418 -22.10 -10.43 -20.15
C LYS A 418 -22.28 -10.84 -18.69
N TYR A 419 -23.53 -11.05 -18.27
CA TYR A 419 -23.84 -11.71 -17.00
C TYR A 419 -23.95 -13.23 -17.19
N THR A 420 -23.67 -14.00 -16.15
CA THR A 420 -23.71 -15.47 -16.14
C THR A 420 -24.27 -16.00 -14.82
N THR A 421 -25.31 -16.83 -14.88
CA THR A 421 -25.91 -17.53 -13.73
C THR A 421 -26.40 -18.90 -14.21
N ASP A 422 -26.96 -19.73 -13.33
CA ASP A 422 -27.50 -21.04 -13.71
C ASP A 422 -28.98 -20.97 -14.11
N LEU A 423 -29.42 -21.97 -14.90
CA LEU A 423 -30.78 -22.02 -15.46
C LEU A 423 -31.86 -22.18 -14.37
N PHE A 424 -31.67 -23.16 -13.50
CA PHE A 424 -32.61 -23.48 -12.42
C PHE A 424 -32.15 -22.91 -11.08
N VAL A 425 -33.10 -22.42 -10.27
CA VAL A 425 -32.84 -22.10 -8.87
C VAL A 425 -32.77 -23.41 -8.09
N ILE A 426 -31.64 -23.64 -7.41
CA ILE A 426 -31.45 -24.81 -6.55
C ILE A 426 -32.34 -24.64 -5.30
N SER A 427 -33.07 -25.69 -4.92
CA SER A 427 -33.74 -25.80 -3.63
C SER A 427 -33.74 -27.25 -3.15
N PRO A 428 -33.66 -27.50 -1.83
CA PRO A 428 -33.68 -28.86 -1.28
C PRO A 428 -35.07 -29.49 -1.33
N TYR A 429 -36.13 -28.67 -1.37
CA TYR A 429 -37.51 -29.13 -1.52
C TYR A 429 -37.89 -29.25 -3.02
N ALA A 430 -38.80 -30.17 -3.32
CA ALA A 430 -39.40 -30.29 -4.66
C ALA A 430 -40.22 -29.03 -5.01
N THR A 431 -40.26 -28.65 -6.29
CA THR A 431 -40.90 -27.40 -6.73
C THR A 431 -41.93 -27.64 -7.84
N LYS A 432 -43.15 -27.14 -7.64
CA LYS A 432 -44.27 -27.33 -8.59
C LYS A 432 -44.15 -26.43 -9.81
N SER A 433 -43.66 -25.21 -9.65
CA SER A 433 -43.33 -24.31 -10.76
C SER A 433 -42.12 -23.42 -10.44
N GLN A 434 -41.32 -23.11 -11.45
CA GLN A 434 -40.15 -22.24 -11.33
C GLN A 434 -40.02 -21.32 -12.55
N ARG A 435 -39.65 -20.05 -12.33
CA ARG A 435 -39.43 -19.07 -13.39
C ARG A 435 -38.30 -18.11 -13.02
N THR A 436 -37.35 -17.93 -13.93
CA THR A 436 -36.25 -16.96 -13.79
C THR A 436 -36.47 -15.81 -14.78
N LYS A 437 -36.65 -14.60 -14.24
CA LYS A 437 -36.77 -13.35 -15.01
C LYS A 437 -35.48 -12.57 -14.88
N VAL A 438 -34.88 -12.16 -15.99
CA VAL A 438 -33.70 -11.31 -16.00
C VAL A 438 -34.03 -9.98 -16.65
N ARG A 439 -33.91 -8.90 -15.89
CA ARG A 439 -34.18 -7.51 -16.28
C ARG A 439 -32.86 -6.82 -16.57
N SER A 440 -32.75 -6.25 -17.76
CA SER A 440 -31.64 -5.38 -18.15
C SER A 440 -32.02 -3.90 -17.98
N PRO A 441 -31.06 -2.99 -17.77
CA PRO A 441 -31.35 -1.57 -17.54
C PRO A 441 -31.76 -0.85 -18.83
N THR A 442 -31.43 -1.44 -19.98
CA THR A 442 -31.81 -1.00 -21.33
C THR A 442 -32.62 -2.11 -22.02
N PRO A 443 -33.43 -1.82 -23.06
CA PRO A 443 -34.06 -2.88 -23.89
C PRO A 443 -33.08 -3.59 -24.83
N GLU A 444 -31.85 -3.06 -24.97
CA GLU A 444 -30.81 -3.53 -25.88
C GLU A 444 -30.06 -4.74 -25.33
N ILE A 445 -30.73 -5.88 -25.39
CA ILE A 445 -30.16 -7.21 -25.16
C ILE A 445 -29.69 -7.76 -26.51
N HIS A 446 -28.37 -7.83 -26.70
CA HIS A 446 -27.75 -8.28 -27.95
C HIS A 446 -27.80 -9.80 -28.14
N SER A 447 -27.69 -10.57 -27.05
CA SER A 447 -27.78 -12.03 -27.08
C SER A 447 -28.12 -12.60 -25.70
N TYR A 448 -28.76 -13.76 -25.70
CA TYR A 448 -29.07 -14.54 -24.50
C TYR A 448 -28.94 -16.04 -24.83
N THR A 449 -28.52 -16.85 -23.85
CA THR A 449 -28.45 -18.31 -24.03
C THR A 449 -29.84 -18.89 -24.18
N THR A 450 -30.10 -19.57 -25.29
CA THR A 450 -31.19 -20.54 -25.47
C THR A 450 -30.64 -21.93 -25.14
N PRO A 451 -31.02 -22.57 -24.02
CA PRO A 451 -30.61 -23.95 -23.74
C PRO A 451 -31.23 -24.90 -24.77
N SER A 452 -30.60 -26.04 -25.03
CA SER A 452 -31.16 -27.05 -25.94
C SER A 452 -32.29 -27.86 -25.30
N ASP A 453 -33.21 -28.36 -26.13
CA ASP A 453 -34.43 -29.05 -25.68
C ASP A 453 -34.15 -30.23 -24.73
N ASN A 454 -32.99 -30.90 -24.86
CA ASN A 454 -32.59 -32.01 -23.98
C ASN A 454 -32.55 -31.65 -22.48
N TYR A 455 -32.29 -30.37 -22.14
CA TYR A 455 -32.26 -29.90 -20.74
C TYR A 455 -33.62 -29.36 -20.26
N ILE A 456 -34.49 -28.96 -21.19
CA ILE A 456 -35.76 -28.26 -20.93
C ILE A 456 -36.96 -29.24 -20.97
N SER A 457 -37.00 -30.13 -21.95
CA SER A 457 -38.11 -31.05 -22.23
C SER A 457 -38.55 -31.99 -21.09
N PRO A 458 -37.72 -32.33 -20.07
CA PRO A 458 -38.22 -33.05 -18.90
C PRO A 458 -39.17 -32.23 -17.99
N PHE A 459 -39.16 -30.89 -18.11
CA PHE A 459 -39.84 -29.98 -17.18
C PHE A 459 -40.71 -28.90 -17.85
N ASP A 460 -40.65 -28.74 -19.17
CA ASP A 460 -41.55 -27.86 -19.92
C ASP A 460 -42.76 -28.65 -20.45
N VAL A 461 -43.95 -28.17 -20.10
CA VAL A 461 -45.25 -28.76 -20.47
C VAL A 461 -45.93 -27.93 -21.58
N SER A 462 -45.31 -26.81 -21.98
CA SER A 462 -45.84 -25.88 -22.97
C SER A 462 -45.08 -25.99 -24.29
N SER A 463 -45.79 -26.04 -25.42
CA SER A 463 -45.21 -26.27 -26.76
C SER A 463 -44.47 -25.06 -27.34
N ALA A 464 -43.92 -24.19 -26.49
CA ALA A 464 -43.25 -22.94 -26.84
C ALA A 464 -41.80 -22.95 -26.31
N SER A 465 -41.01 -23.96 -26.71
CA SER A 465 -39.64 -24.16 -26.22
C SER A 465 -38.77 -22.92 -26.43
N GLY A 466 -38.30 -22.35 -25.33
CA GLY A 466 -37.25 -21.33 -25.31
C GLY A 466 -37.55 -20.10 -24.45
N PRO A 467 -36.51 -19.35 -24.04
CA PRO A 467 -36.67 -18.13 -23.25
C PRO A 467 -37.30 -16.98 -24.04
N VAL A 468 -38.30 -16.33 -23.45
CA VAL A 468 -39.09 -15.26 -24.07
C VAL A 468 -38.53 -13.89 -23.71
N LYS A 469 -38.11 -13.09 -24.70
CA LYS A 469 -37.78 -11.67 -24.53
C LYS A 469 -39.04 -10.80 -24.63
N SER A 470 -39.28 -9.98 -23.61
CA SER A 470 -40.32 -8.95 -23.58
C SER A 470 -39.71 -7.62 -23.12
N GLY A 471 -39.46 -6.71 -24.06
CA GLY A 471 -38.75 -5.45 -23.79
C GLY A 471 -37.35 -5.71 -23.23
N SER A 472 -37.05 -5.16 -22.05
CA SER A 472 -35.79 -5.37 -21.31
C SER A 472 -35.78 -6.61 -20.41
N THR A 473 -36.84 -7.43 -20.40
CA THR A 473 -36.91 -8.66 -19.59
C THR A 473 -36.78 -9.91 -20.46
N VAL A 474 -35.87 -10.82 -20.14
CA VAL A 474 -35.83 -12.21 -20.65
C VAL A 474 -36.42 -13.12 -19.58
N THR A 475 -37.33 -14.01 -19.98
CA THR A 475 -37.99 -14.97 -19.07
C THR A 475 -37.62 -16.40 -19.45
N TYR A 476 -37.10 -17.15 -18.49
CA TYR A 476 -36.85 -18.59 -18.56
C TYR A 476 -37.93 -19.30 -17.74
N GLY A 477 -38.52 -20.37 -18.29
CA GLY A 477 -39.69 -21.04 -17.72
C GLY A 477 -41.03 -20.33 -18.03
N PRO A 478 -42.16 -20.86 -17.55
CA PRO A 478 -42.29 -21.74 -16.39
C PRO A 478 -41.82 -23.18 -16.64
N TYR A 479 -40.91 -23.65 -15.79
CA TYR A 479 -40.58 -25.07 -15.66
C TYR A 479 -41.43 -25.65 -14.53
N ASN A 480 -42.02 -26.82 -14.71
CA ASN A 480 -42.95 -27.44 -13.77
C ASN A 480 -42.39 -28.75 -13.20
N THR A 481 -42.86 -29.11 -12.01
CA THR A 481 -42.56 -30.41 -11.36
C THR A 481 -41.07 -30.78 -11.32
N LEU A 482 -40.26 -29.87 -10.79
CA LEU A 482 -38.83 -30.09 -10.56
C LEU A 482 -38.62 -30.91 -9.26
N PRO A 483 -37.75 -31.94 -9.28
CA PRO A 483 -37.37 -32.68 -8.07
C PRO A 483 -36.48 -31.82 -7.14
N PRO A 484 -36.17 -32.30 -5.91
CA PRO A 484 -35.12 -31.75 -5.06
C PRO A 484 -33.83 -31.47 -5.83
N SER A 485 -33.56 -30.19 -6.08
CA SER A 485 -32.53 -29.75 -7.04
C SER A 485 -31.12 -29.75 -6.44
N THR A 486 -31.00 -29.99 -5.13
CA THR A 486 -29.72 -30.18 -4.42
C THR A 486 -29.10 -31.56 -4.65
N THR A 487 -29.74 -32.49 -5.35
CA THR A 487 -29.11 -33.79 -5.64
C THR A 487 -28.01 -33.64 -6.70
N SER A 488 -26.82 -34.19 -6.43
CA SER A 488 -25.65 -34.20 -7.35
C SER A 488 -25.99 -34.65 -8.79
N ALA A 489 -26.91 -35.60 -8.94
CA ALA A 489 -27.43 -36.06 -10.22
C ALA A 489 -28.17 -34.95 -11.00
N PHE A 490 -29.02 -34.17 -10.33
CA PHE A 490 -29.73 -33.03 -10.95
C PHE A 490 -28.74 -31.94 -11.37
N HIS A 491 -27.78 -31.60 -10.50
CA HIS A 491 -26.75 -30.62 -10.83
C HIS A 491 -25.91 -31.06 -12.05
N THR A 492 -25.55 -32.34 -12.14
CA THR A 492 -24.70 -32.84 -13.24
C THR A 492 -25.44 -32.99 -14.57
N VAL A 493 -26.73 -33.33 -14.56
CA VAL A 493 -27.52 -33.65 -15.77
C VAL A 493 -28.35 -32.46 -16.28
N ASN A 494 -28.90 -31.64 -15.39
CA ASN A 494 -29.91 -30.64 -15.73
C ASN A 494 -29.41 -29.19 -15.59
N GLN A 495 -28.45 -28.91 -14.70
CA GLN A 495 -28.01 -27.54 -14.46
C GLN A 495 -27.06 -27.04 -15.56
N VAL A 496 -27.45 -25.96 -16.25
CA VAL A 496 -26.69 -25.36 -17.36
C VAL A 496 -26.49 -23.87 -17.11
N PRO A 497 -25.27 -23.32 -17.26
CA PRO A 497 -25.03 -21.88 -17.11
C PRO A 497 -25.63 -21.10 -18.28
N ILE A 498 -26.62 -20.25 -17.99
CA ILE A 498 -27.17 -19.28 -18.93
C ILE A 498 -26.37 -17.97 -18.89
N SER A 499 -26.32 -17.27 -20.01
CA SER A 499 -25.63 -15.99 -20.11
C SER A 499 -26.38 -14.99 -20.99
N ILE A 500 -26.31 -13.72 -20.60
CA ILE A 500 -27.06 -12.63 -21.24
C ILE A 500 -26.10 -11.47 -21.47
N ARG A 501 -26.06 -10.96 -22.71
CA ARG A 501 -25.25 -9.81 -23.12
C ARG A 501 -26.15 -8.61 -23.39
N TYR A 502 -26.03 -7.57 -22.57
CA TYR A 502 -26.89 -6.40 -22.57
C TYR A 502 -26.06 -5.11 -22.64
N GLU A 503 -26.63 -4.06 -23.23
CA GLU A 503 -26.00 -2.74 -23.32
C GLU A 503 -26.14 -1.95 -22.01
N ILE A 504 -25.07 -1.26 -21.61
CA ILE A 504 -25.08 -0.37 -20.45
C ILE A 504 -24.39 0.97 -20.76
N SER A 505 -25.08 2.07 -20.41
CA SER A 505 -24.61 3.45 -20.66
C SER A 505 -23.93 4.07 -19.44
N SER A 506 -24.22 3.59 -18.23
CA SER A 506 -23.54 3.97 -16.98
C SER A 506 -22.08 3.45 -16.94
N PRO A 507 -21.18 4.12 -16.18
CA PRO A 507 -19.87 3.57 -15.84
C PRO A 507 -20.02 2.44 -14.81
N VAL A 508 -19.11 1.46 -14.85
CA VAL A 508 -19.11 0.31 -13.91
C VAL A 508 -18.16 0.66 -12.77
N LEU A 509 -18.69 1.14 -11.64
CA LEU A 509 -17.86 1.69 -10.57
C LEU A 509 -17.42 0.63 -9.56
N ARG A 510 -16.11 0.54 -9.33
CA ARG A 510 -15.51 -0.42 -8.41
C ARG A 510 -14.46 0.26 -7.54
N ILE A 511 -14.55 0.12 -6.22
CA ILE A 511 -13.62 0.73 -5.27
C ILE A 511 -12.72 -0.37 -4.74
N LEU A 512 -11.47 -0.38 -5.21
CA LEU A 512 -10.50 -1.45 -4.92
C LEU A 512 -10.03 -1.43 -3.45
N SER A 513 -10.04 -0.25 -2.84
CA SER A 513 -9.84 -0.06 -1.41
C SER A 513 -10.47 1.25 -0.95
N LEU A 514 -11.17 1.19 0.18
CA LEU A 514 -11.71 2.32 0.91
C LEU A 514 -11.05 2.37 2.31
N ASN A 515 -10.19 3.34 2.56
CA ASN A 515 -9.63 3.55 3.90
C ASN A 515 -10.35 4.75 4.53
N ARG A 516 -11.30 4.47 5.44
CA ARG A 516 -11.97 5.50 6.24
C ARG A 516 -11.20 5.71 7.54
N SER A 517 -10.87 6.96 7.85
CA SER A 517 -10.44 7.39 9.17
C SER A 517 -11.45 8.35 9.79
N VAL A 518 -11.70 8.20 11.09
CA VAL A 518 -12.68 8.98 11.83
C VAL A 518 -12.01 9.48 13.11
N GLU A 519 -11.60 10.75 13.16
CA GLU A 519 -10.97 11.35 14.35
C GLU A 519 -12.01 12.10 15.20
N ILE A 520 -12.03 11.76 16.49
CA ILE A 520 -12.96 12.33 17.47
C ILE A 520 -12.24 13.37 18.32
N SER A 521 -12.73 14.62 18.30
CA SER A 521 -12.10 15.73 19.02
C SER A 521 -13.06 16.40 20.01
N HIS A 522 -12.99 15.97 21.27
CA HIS A 522 -13.71 16.64 22.37
C HIS A 522 -13.25 18.10 22.58
N TRP A 523 -11.99 18.41 22.24
CA TRP A 523 -11.45 19.77 22.31
C TRP A 523 -11.92 20.68 21.16
N GLY A 524 -12.16 20.12 19.97
CA GLY A 524 -12.71 20.85 18.82
C GLY A 524 -14.24 20.83 18.73
N SER A 525 -14.89 19.94 19.50
CA SER A 525 -16.32 19.62 19.40
C SER A 525 -16.74 19.16 17.98
N ASN A 526 -15.83 18.53 17.26
CA ASN A 526 -16.05 17.98 15.91
C ASN A 526 -15.71 16.49 15.81
N LEU A 527 -16.38 15.82 14.87
CA LEU A 527 -16.05 14.51 14.32
C LEU A 527 -15.50 14.74 12.92
N ASN A 528 -14.22 14.47 12.69
CA ASN A 528 -13.62 14.54 11.37
C ASN A 528 -13.72 13.16 10.69
N ILE A 529 -14.20 13.10 9.46
CA ILE A 529 -14.23 11.88 8.65
C ILE A 529 -13.41 12.12 7.38
N GLN A 530 -12.51 11.19 7.06
CA GLN A 530 -11.70 11.20 5.85
C GLN A 530 -11.71 9.81 5.20
N ASP A 531 -12.15 9.75 3.94
CA ASP A 531 -12.16 8.58 3.08
C ASP A 531 -11.05 8.68 2.02
N GLU A 532 -10.11 7.73 2.02
CA GLU A 532 -9.17 7.52 0.92
C GLU A 532 -9.73 6.45 -0.01
N ILE A 533 -10.07 6.84 -1.25
CA ILE A 533 -10.84 6.03 -2.20
C ILE A 533 -9.99 5.72 -3.43
N HIS A 534 -9.78 4.43 -3.69
CA HIS A 534 -9.14 3.93 -4.90
C HIS A 534 -10.21 3.46 -5.89
N LEU A 535 -10.77 4.42 -6.64
CA LEU A 535 -11.84 4.16 -7.60
C LEU A 535 -11.29 3.63 -8.93
N LEU A 536 -11.95 2.62 -9.49
CA LEU A 536 -11.76 2.04 -10.81
C LEU A 536 -13.09 2.11 -11.56
N ASN A 537 -13.05 2.37 -12.87
CA ASN A 537 -14.16 2.04 -13.76
C ASN A 537 -13.84 0.68 -14.41
N ASP A 538 -14.50 -0.40 -13.99
CA ASP A 538 -14.22 -1.78 -14.44
C ASP A 538 -14.95 -2.11 -15.78
N GLY A 539 -15.50 -1.09 -16.44
CA GLY A 539 -16.15 -1.20 -17.74
C GLY A 539 -15.19 -1.51 -18.90
N ALA A 540 -15.77 -1.68 -20.09
CA ALA A 540 -15.02 -2.02 -21.29
C ALA A 540 -13.94 -0.98 -21.60
N ARG A 541 -12.70 -1.46 -21.80
CA ARG A 541 -11.52 -0.59 -21.85
C ARG A 541 -11.47 0.22 -23.13
N LEU A 542 -10.96 1.46 -23.06
CA LEU A 542 -10.85 2.31 -24.25
C LEU A 542 -9.98 1.66 -25.34
N LYS A 543 -10.57 1.38 -26.50
CA LYS A 543 -9.87 0.92 -27.70
C LYS A 543 -9.24 2.12 -28.43
N GLY A 544 -7.91 2.16 -28.47
CA GLY A 544 -7.15 3.22 -29.16
C GLY A 544 -6.65 4.32 -28.21
N GLN A 545 -6.83 5.58 -28.60
CA GLN A 545 -6.37 6.76 -27.83
C GLN A 545 -7.56 7.66 -27.47
N PHE A 546 -7.46 8.36 -26.34
CA PHE A 546 -8.49 9.31 -25.90
C PHE A 546 -8.45 10.61 -26.73
N SER A 547 -9.52 10.85 -27.49
CA SER A 547 -9.76 12.10 -28.21
C SER A 547 -10.48 13.11 -27.33
N ARG A 548 -9.75 14.10 -26.83
CA ARG A 548 -10.34 15.22 -26.08
C ARG A 548 -11.35 16.01 -26.93
N LEU A 549 -11.08 16.18 -28.23
CA LEU A 549 -11.99 16.85 -29.15
C LEU A 549 -13.32 16.10 -29.26
N GLN A 550 -13.29 14.76 -29.45
CA GLN A 550 -14.50 13.95 -29.50
C GLN A 550 -15.29 14.02 -28.19
N HIS A 551 -14.61 13.96 -27.04
CA HIS A 551 -15.24 14.11 -25.72
C HIS A 551 -15.94 15.48 -25.58
N GLN A 552 -15.29 16.56 -26.01
CA GLN A 552 -15.86 17.91 -25.97
C GLN A 552 -17.05 18.07 -26.94
N VAL A 553 -16.99 17.47 -28.13
CA VAL A 553 -18.10 17.45 -29.10
C VAL A 553 -19.29 16.63 -28.58
N THR A 554 -19.06 15.50 -27.90
CA THR A 554 -20.12 14.70 -27.26
C THR A 554 -20.86 15.51 -26.19
N LEU A 555 -20.13 16.18 -25.30
CA LEU A 555 -20.71 17.04 -24.25
C LEU A 555 -21.44 18.27 -24.83
N TYR A 556 -20.86 18.93 -25.84
CA TYR A 556 -21.47 20.08 -26.51
C TYR A 556 -22.78 19.72 -27.20
N ASN A 557 -22.84 18.56 -27.86
CA ASN A 557 -24.06 18.03 -28.49
C ASN A 557 -25.03 17.36 -27.48
N HIS A 558 -24.76 17.46 -26.18
CA HIS A 558 -25.53 16.85 -25.08
C HIS A 558 -25.82 15.34 -25.27
N ARG A 559 -24.92 14.62 -25.94
CA ARG A 559 -25.00 13.17 -26.12
C ARG A 559 -24.54 12.45 -24.84
N PRO A 560 -25.13 11.28 -24.51
CA PRO A 560 -24.69 10.50 -23.36
C PRO A 560 -23.22 10.09 -23.49
N THR A 561 -22.47 10.14 -22.39
CA THR A 561 -21.06 9.75 -22.34
C THR A 561 -20.95 8.29 -21.90
N ASN A 562 -21.32 7.38 -22.82
CA ASN A 562 -21.42 5.94 -22.58
C ASN A 562 -20.21 5.35 -21.84
N GLY A 563 -20.43 4.80 -20.64
CA GLY A 563 -19.40 4.15 -19.84
C GLY A 563 -18.32 5.08 -19.25
N ILE A 564 -18.50 6.40 -19.28
CA ILE A 564 -17.52 7.39 -18.80
C ILE A 564 -18.04 8.11 -17.55
N LEU A 565 -17.29 8.03 -16.45
CA LEU A 565 -17.54 8.86 -15.28
C LEU A 565 -16.96 10.28 -15.49
N THR A 566 -17.81 11.30 -15.40
CA THR A 566 -17.42 12.71 -15.59
C THR A 566 -17.62 13.57 -14.33
N GLU A 567 -18.53 13.16 -13.45
CA GLU A 567 -18.79 13.75 -12.14
C GLU A 567 -19.33 12.68 -11.18
N LEU A 568 -19.13 12.90 -9.88
CA LEU A 568 -19.76 12.17 -8.78
C LEU A 568 -20.59 13.13 -7.93
N ARG A 569 -21.64 12.60 -7.31
CA ARG A 569 -22.49 13.34 -6.37
C ARG A 569 -22.70 12.46 -5.14
N LEU A 570 -22.33 12.98 -3.97
CA LEU A 570 -22.44 12.30 -2.70
C LEU A 570 -23.50 12.95 -1.82
N HIS A 571 -24.30 12.10 -1.17
CA HIS A 571 -25.22 12.49 -0.11
C HIS A 571 -24.50 12.36 1.24
N LEU A 572 -24.10 13.49 1.79
CA LEU A 572 -23.51 13.60 3.13
C LEU A 572 -24.61 13.97 4.14
N PRO A 573 -24.44 13.65 5.44
CA PRO A 573 -25.32 14.14 6.50
C PRO A 573 -25.59 15.66 6.50
N ALA A 574 -26.68 16.07 7.12
CA ALA A 574 -26.97 17.48 7.38
C ALA A 574 -25.94 18.10 8.35
N GLY A 575 -25.80 19.42 8.37
CA GLY A 575 -24.96 20.14 9.35
C GLY A 575 -23.44 20.05 9.13
N ILE A 576 -22.99 19.22 8.18
CA ILE A 576 -21.58 19.07 7.84
C ILE A 576 -20.94 20.37 7.33
N SER A 577 -19.70 20.58 7.73
CA SER A 577 -18.85 21.72 7.42
C SER A 577 -17.52 21.30 6.80
N SER A 578 -16.80 22.27 6.23
CA SER A 578 -15.41 22.13 5.76
C SER A 578 -15.08 20.93 4.84
N PRO A 579 -15.94 20.49 3.90
CA PRO A 579 -15.60 19.36 3.03
C PRO A 579 -14.43 19.71 2.09
N TYR A 580 -13.47 18.79 1.97
CA TYR A 580 -12.29 18.90 1.14
C TYR A 580 -12.13 17.70 0.20
N PHE A 581 -11.57 17.94 -0.99
CA PHE A 581 -11.37 16.94 -2.04
C PHE A 581 -10.01 17.16 -2.70
N TYR A 582 -9.11 16.17 -2.59
CA TYR A 582 -7.77 16.24 -3.15
C TYR A 582 -7.29 14.88 -3.69
N ASP A 583 -6.29 14.91 -4.56
CA ASP A 583 -5.62 13.69 -5.01
C ASP A 583 -4.23 13.57 -4.37
N LEU A 584 -3.52 12.48 -4.67
CA LEU A 584 -2.09 12.30 -4.37
C LEU A 584 -1.19 13.47 -4.84
N ASN A 585 -1.64 14.25 -5.84
CA ASN A 585 -0.96 15.44 -6.36
C ASN A 585 -1.42 16.78 -5.71
N GLY A 586 -2.29 16.73 -4.69
CA GLY A 586 -2.85 17.89 -4.00
C GLY A 586 -4.27 18.26 -4.44
N ASN A 587 -4.73 19.43 -3.96
CA ASN A 587 -6.12 19.90 -4.02
C ASN A 587 -6.75 19.89 -5.44
N VAL A 588 -8.04 19.58 -5.51
CA VAL A 588 -8.85 19.57 -6.74
C VAL A 588 -10.01 20.57 -6.60
N SER A 589 -9.91 21.69 -7.32
CA SER A 589 -10.90 22.78 -7.25
C SER A 589 -12.18 22.55 -8.07
N THR A 590 -12.38 21.37 -8.64
CA THR A 590 -13.58 20.99 -9.41
C THR A 590 -14.62 20.29 -8.53
N SER A 591 -14.93 20.89 -7.38
CA SER A 591 -15.94 20.45 -6.42
C SER A 591 -16.91 21.59 -6.06
N HIS A 592 -18.13 21.22 -5.68
CA HIS A 592 -19.22 22.14 -5.34
C HIS A 592 -20.07 21.53 -4.22
N PHE A 593 -20.04 22.14 -3.03
CA PHE A 593 -20.81 21.71 -1.87
C PHE A 593 -22.11 22.51 -1.73
N ARG A 594 -23.21 21.81 -1.44
CA ARG A 594 -24.50 22.37 -1.04
C ARG A 594 -24.80 21.90 0.39
N PRO A 595 -24.46 22.67 1.43
CA PRO A 595 -24.75 22.30 2.81
C PRO A 595 -26.26 22.25 3.04
N ALA A 596 -26.71 21.24 3.76
CA ALA A 596 -28.07 21.18 4.28
C ALA A 596 -28.12 21.63 5.74
N SER A 597 -29.14 22.41 6.09
CA SER A 597 -29.33 22.91 7.45
C SER A 597 -30.04 21.85 8.31
N VAL A 598 -29.51 21.59 9.50
CA VAL A 598 -30.21 20.80 10.52
C VAL A 598 -31.39 21.62 11.03
N SER A 599 -32.58 21.35 10.51
CA SER A 599 -33.80 22.02 10.98
C SER A 599 -34.10 21.60 12.42
N SER A 600 -33.75 22.45 13.38
CA SER A 600 -33.99 22.26 14.81
C SER A 600 -35.48 22.21 15.22
N LYS A 601 -36.39 22.33 14.25
CA LYS A 601 -37.82 22.12 14.41
C LYS A 601 -38.28 20.98 13.48
N VAL A 602 -38.06 19.74 13.93
CA VAL A 602 -38.76 18.56 13.39
C VAL A 602 -40.24 18.77 13.66
N ASN A 603 -40.99 19.14 12.62
CA ASN A 603 -42.40 19.45 12.72
C ASN A 603 -43.20 18.16 12.54
N LEU A 604 -43.50 17.43 13.63
CA LEU A 604 -44.04 16.05 13.60
C LEU A 604 -45.26 15.84 12.65
N LYS A 605 -46.01 16.89 12.30
CA LYS A 605 -47.15 16.84 11.36
C LYS A 605 -46.77 16.84 9.87
N LYS A 606 -45.51 17.10 9.54
CA LYS A 606 -44.92 16.96 8.20
C LYS A 606 -43.46 16.51 8.37
N PRO A 607 -43.10 15.24 8.09
CA PRO A 607 -41.70 14.86 8.06
C PRO A 607 -41.00 15.72 7.01
N SER A 608 -40.14 16.64 7.46
CA SER A 608 -39.22 17.33 6.56
C SER A 608 -38.34 16.24 5.97
N MET A 609 -38.37 16.08 4.64
CA MET A 609 -37.38 15.28 3.93
C MET A 609 -36.00 15.60 4.51
N SER A 610 -35.27 14.58 4.96
CA SER A 610 -33.96 14.74 5.57
C SER A 610 -33.04 15.38 4.53
N GLN A 611 -32.77 16.67 4.69
CA GLN A 611 -31.94 17.39 3.73
C GLN A 611 -30.52 16.87 3.88
N TRP A 612 -30.08 16.04 2.94
CA TRP A 612 -28.67 15.64 2.83
C TRP A 612 -27.86 16.82 2.30
N SER A 613 -26.68 17.04 2.84
CA SER A 613 -25.71 17.96 2.25
C SER A 613 -25.15 17.30 0.99
N ILE A 614 -25.23 17.95 -0.17
CA ILE A 614 -24.81 17.36 -1.44
C ILE A 614 -23.41 17.86 -1.79
N LEU A 615 -22.46 16.94 -1.96
CA LEU A 615 -21.15 17.25 -2.53
C LEU A 615 -21.06 16.73 -3.96
N GLU A 616 -21.03 17.64 -4.93
CA GLU A 616 -20.78 17.32 -6.33
C GLU A 616 -19.30 17.55 -6.63
N PHE A 617 -18.61 16.62 -7.26
CA PHE A 617 -17.19 16.78 -7.62
C PHE A 617 -16.82 16.07 -8.91
N LYS A 618 -15.79 16.58 -9.59
CA LYS A 618 -15.34 16.08 -10.89
C LYS A 618 -13.84 15.73 -10.81
N PRO A 619 -13.45 14.47 -11.06
CA PRO A 619 -12.06 14.06 -11.21
C PRO A 619 -11.29 14.92 -12.22
N ARG A 620 -9.96 15.01 -12.10
CA ARG A 620 -9.11 15.81 -13.03
C ARG A 620 -9.22 15.39 -14.51
N TYR A 621 -9.64 14.16 -14.76
CA TYR A 621 -9.88 13.59 -16.09
C TYR A 621 -11.12 12.68 -16.05
N PRO A 622 -11.88 12.56 -17.16
CA PRO A 622 -12.96 11.60 -17.25
C PRO A 622 -12.43 10.18 -17.06
N ILE A 623 -13.11 9.34 -16.28
CA ILE A 623 -12.68 7.96 -16.01
C ILE A 623 -13.42 7.03 -16.98
N LEU A 624 -12.71 6.57 -18.00
CA LEU A 624 -13.18 5.54 -18.94
C LEU A 624 -12.90 4.12 -18.38
N GLY A 625 -13.48 3.09 -18.99
CA GLY A 625 -13.24 1.70 -18.61
C GLY A 625 -11.74 1.34 -18.56
N GLY A 626 -11.35 0.63 -17.50
CA GLY A 626 -9.96 0.30 -17.16
C GLY A 626 -9.12 1.45 -16.60
N TRP A 627 -9.67 2.65 -16.39
CA TRP A 627 -8.94 3.75 -15.74
C TRP A 627 -9.30 3.82 -14.25
N SER A 628 -8.30 4.12 -13.41
CA SER A 628 -8.48 4.38 -11.98
C SER A 628 -8.20 5.83 -11.61
N TYR A 629 -8.68 6.22 -10.42
CA TYR A 629 -8.52 7.55 -9.84
C TYR A 629 -8.45 7.43 -8.30
N ASN A 630 -7.31 7.79 -7.74
CA ASN A 630 -7.08 7.72 -6.29
C ASN A 630 -7.21 9.12 -5.70
N PHE A 631 -8.18 9.29 -4.80
CA PHE A 631 -8.48 10.58 -4.19
C PHE A 631 -8.81 10.43 -2.70
N THR A 632 -8.67 11.53 -1.98
CA THR A 632 -9.12 11.67 -0.61
C THR A 632 -10.26 12.67 -0.56
N LEU A 633 -11.30 12.28 0.14
CA LEU A 633 -12.45 13.10 0.50
C LEU A 633 -12.48 13.20 2.02
N GLY A 634 -12.82 14.36 2.59
CA GLY A 634 -13.10 14.43 4.02
C GLY A 634 -13.91 15.66 4.40
N TRP A 635 -14.45 15.67 5.62
CA TRP A 635 -15.36 16.70 6.13
C TRP A 635 -15.46 16.68 7.66
N ASP A 636 -15.97 17.78 8.24
CA ASP A 636 -16.21 17.92 9.68
C ASP A 636 -17.71 17.91 10.00
N ALA A 637 -18.15 17.00 10.86
CA ALA A 637 -19.48 16.99 11.46
C ALA A 637 -19.44 17.55 12.91
N PRO A 638 -20.51 18.22 13.41
CA PRO A 638 -20.61 18.60 14.82
C PRO A 638 -20.63 17.36 15.73
N LEU A 639 -19.78 17.32 16.76
CA LEU A 639 -19.65 16.11 17.59
C LEU A 639 -20.95 15.75 18.33
N GLY A 640 -21.77 16.75 18.69
CA GLY A 640 -23.07 16.55 19.36
C GLY A 640 -24.13 15.87 18.49
N ASP A 641 -23.97 15.83 17.16
CA ASP A 641 -24.87 15.12 16.25
C ASP A 641 -24.51 13.62 16.15
N SER A 642 -23.33 13.22 16.62
CA SER A 642 -22.81 11.85 16.52
C SER A 642 -22.45 11.20 17.87
N VAL A 643 -22.28 11.97 18.94
CA VAL A 643 -21.97 11.48 20.30
C VAL A 643 -23.06 11.87 21.28
N HIS A 644 -23.66 10.86 21.91
CA HIS A 644 -24.46 11.02 23.11
C HIS A 644 -23.59 10.82 24.36
N TYR A 645 -23.95 11.46 25.48
CA TYR A 645 -23.29 11.26 26.78
C TYR A 645 -24.32 10.87 27.84
N ASP A 646 -24.27 9.61 28.29
CA ASP A 646 -25.11 9.16 29.40
C ASP A 646 -24.49 9.53 30.74
N LYS A 647 -25.13 10.51 31.40
CA LYS A 647 -24.79 10.99 32.74
C LYS A 647 -24.96 9.94 33.84
N LYS A 648 -25.67 8.83 33.60
CA LYS A 648 -25.86 7.76 34.60
C LYS A 648 -24.70 6.77 34.62
N GLN A 649 -24.14 6.44 33.46
CA GLN A 649 -23.03 5.48 33.31
C GLN A 649 -21.65 6.14 33.16
N ASP A 650 -21.60 7.48 33.09
CA ASP A 650 -20.43 8.30 32.73
C ASP A 650 -19.79 7.79 31.42
N LEU A 651 -20.62 7.69 30.38
CA LEU A 651 -20.31 6.96 29.16
C LEU A 651 -20.64 7.79 27.92
N TYR A 652 -19.67 7.94 27.02
CA TYR A 652 -19.90 8.49 25.68
C TYR A 652 -20.29 7.35 24.74
N ILE A 653 -21.38 7.53 24.00
CA ILE A 653 -21.86 6.62 22.97
C ILE A 653 -21.78 7.35 21.63
N LEU A 654 -20.82 6.95 20.81
CA LEU A 654 -20.62 7.44 19.45
C LEU A 654 -21.37 6.57 18.45
N SER A 655 -22.00 7.19 17.46
CA SER A 655 -22.49 6.57 16.23
C SER A 655 -21.64 7.04 15.04
N VAL A 656 -21.13 6.11 14.23
CA VAL A 656 -20.33 6.39 13.02
C VAL A 656 -20.94 5.65 11.83
N PRO A 657 -21.31 6.30 10.71
CA PRO A 657 -21.72 5.58 9.51
C PRO A 657 -20.56 4.75 8.97
N PHE A 658 -20.80 3.47 8.64
CA PHE A 658 -19.73 2.56 8.21
C PHE A 658 -18.95 3.09 7.00
N TRP A 659 -19.66 3.48 5.94
CA TRP A 659 -19.09 4.17 4.78
C TRP A 659 -20.01 5.29 4.28
N THR A 660 -19.62 6.01 3.23
CA THR A 660 -20.49 6.94 2.50
C THR A 660 -20.75 6.33 1.13
N PRO A 661 -22.00 5.92 0.81
CA PRO A 661 -22.28 5.18 -0.42
C PRO A 661 -22.01 6.02 -1.66
N ILE A 662 -21.38 5.38 -2.66
CA ILE A 662 -21.28 5.89 -4.03
C ILE A 662 -22.28 5.06 -4.85
N PRO A 663 -23.44 5.60 -5.24
CA PRO A 663 -24.53 4.81 -5.81
C PRO A 663 -24.10 3.96 -7.01
N GLY A 664 -24.36 2.65 -6.93
CA GLY A 664 -24.01 1.68 -7.97
C GLY A 664 -22.53 1.28 -7.99
N ALA A 665 -21.77 1.56 -6.93
CA ALA A 665 -20.38 1.11 -6.79
C ALA A 665 -20.24 -0.07 -5.82
N SER A 666 -19.51 -1.11 -6.23
CA SER A 666 -19.04 -2.15 -5.30
C SER A 666 -17.73 -1.75 -4.65
N VAL A 667 -17.55 -2.03 -3.37
CA VAL A 667 -16.29 -1.84 -2.62
C VAL A 667 -15.68 -3.22 -2.36
N ASP A 668 -14.50 -3.49 -2.93
CA ASP A 668 -13.81 -4.78 -2.76
C ASP A 668 -13.37 -4.98 -1.30
N LYS A 669 -12.79 -3.94 -0.70
CA LYS A 669 -12.22 -3.96 0.65
C LYS A 669 -12.40 -2.59 1.32
N ALA A 670 -12.84 -2.56 2.58
CA ALA A 670 -12.81 -1.35 3.40
C ALA A 670 -12.11 -1.58 4.74
N GLU A 671 -11.33 -0.58 5.15
CA GLU A 671 -10.76 -0.44 6.48
C GLU A 671 -11.35 0.81 7.14
N VAL A 672 -12.06 0.65 8.26
CA VAL A 672 -12.64 1.75 9.04
C VAL A 672 -11.85 1.90 10.34
N LYS A 673 -11.16 3.03 10.47
CA LYS A 673 -10.28 3.37 11.60
C LYS A 673 -10.90 4.48 12.46
N ILE A 674 -11.49 4.11 13.60
CA ILE A 674 -12.12 5.04 14.54
C ILE A 674 -11.11 5.44 15.62
N ILE A 675 -10.63 6.68 15.57
CA ILE A 675 -9.59 7.24 16.44
C ILE A 675 -10.26 7.99 17.61
N LEU A 676 -10.36 7.32 18.76
CA LEU A 676 -10.95 7.86 19.99
C LEU A 676 -10.09 8.98 20.60
N PRO A 677 -10.59 9.79 21.55
CA PRO A 677 -9.76 10.76 22.27
C PRO A 677 -8.65 10.11 23.12
N GLU A 678 -7.61 10.88 23.43
CA GLU A 678 -6.50 10.44 24.28
C GLU A 678 -6.97 9.98 25.66
N ALA A 679 -6.49 8.81 26.08
CA ALA A 679 -6.89 8.13 27.33
C ALA A 679 -8.40 7.82 27.45
N ALA A 680 -9.06 7.52 26.34
CA ALA A 680 -10.32 6.80 26.37
C ALA A 680 -10.15 5.39 26.97
N THR A 681 -11.08 4.97 27.83
CA THR A 681 -11.12 3.63 28.46
C THR A 681 -12.48 2.96 28.27
N ASP A 682 -12.61 1.71 28.70
CA ASP A 682 -13.86 0.92 28.69
C ASP A 682 -14.54 0.89 27.31
N ILE A 683 -13.73 0.63 26.28
CA ILE A 683 -14.12 0.71 24.89
C ILE A 683 -14.92 -0.55 24.50
N THR A 684 -16.16 -0.39 24.03
CA THR A 684 -16.95 -1.48 23.45
C THR A 684 -17.50 -1.08 22.07
N VAL A 685 -17.68 -2.05 21.18
CA VAL A 685 -17.99 -1.81 19.76
C VAL A 685 -19.14 -2.71 19.30
N GLY A 686 -20.30 -2.10 19.02
CA GLY A 686 -21.40 -2.74 18.29
C GLY A 686 -21.26 -2.46 16.80
N THR A 687 -21.15 -3.52 15.98
CA THR A 687 -21.14 -3.40 14.52
C THR A 687 -22.52 -3.78 13.95
N PRO A 688 -23.02 -3.09 12.91
CA PRO A 688 -24.37 -3.31 12.38
C PRO A 688 -24.50 -4.62 11.58
N PHE A 689 -23.37 -5.18 11.16
CA PHE A 689 -23.21 -6.49 10.53
C PHE A 689 -21.89 -7.11 11.02
N GLU A 690 -21.59 -8.33 10.60
CA GLU A 690 -20.37 -9.05 10.96
C GLU A 690 -19.14 -8.53 10.18
N MET A 691 -18.03 -8.33 10.90
CA MET A 691 -16.76 -7.83 10.35
C MET A 691 -15.73 -8.96 10.32
N ASP A 692 -15.00 -9.08 9.23
CA ASP A 692 -14.05 -10.18 8.99
C ASP A 692 -12.81 -10.07 9.90
N PHE A 693 -12.46 -8.85 10.34
CA PHE A 693 -11.37 -8.62 11.28
C PHE A 693 -11.60 -7.33 12.12
N LYS A 694 -11.18 -7.38 13.39
CA LYS A 694 -11.29 -6.29 14.39
C LYS A 694 -10.00 -6.22 15.22
N ASP A 695 -9.37 -5.04 15.32
CA ASP A 695 -8.13 -4.80 16.07
C ASP A 695 -8.14 -3.43 16.77
N THR A 696 -7.23 -3.19 17.71
CA THR A 696 -7.06 -1.91 18.43
C THR A 696 -5.60 -1.48 18.45
N ILE A 697 -5.26 -0.45 17.68
CA ILE A 697 -3.92 0.12 17.57
C ILE A 697 -3.78 1.41 18.39
N ASN A 698 -2.54 1.83 18.69
CA ASN A 698 -2.29 3.15 19.26
C ASN A 698 -1.93 4.16 18.15
N HIS A 699 -2.81 5.12 17.90
CA HIS A 699 -2.62 6.20 16.93
C HIS A 699 -2.02 7.44 17.62
N ILE A 700 -1.03 8.08 17.00
CA ILE A 700 -0.33 9.25 17.56
C ILE A 700 -0.44 10.42 16.59
N THR A 701 -1.09 11.49 17.02
CA THR A 701 -1.20 12.76 16.28
C THR A 701 -0.79 13.95 17.17
N TYR A 702 -1.07 15.18 16.73
CA TYR A 702 -0.57 16.40 17.36
C TYR A 702 -1.03 16.55 18.83
N LEU A 703 -0.05 16.88 19.68
CA LEU A 703 -0.21 17.12 21.12
C LEU A 703 -0.75 15.93 21.94
N ASP A 704 -0.71 14.70 21.42
CA ASP A 704 -0.94 13.50 22.22
C ASP A 704 0.32 13.17 23.05
N THR A 705 0.14 12.76 24.32
CA THR A 705 1.24 12.38 25.23
C THR A 705 1.42 10.87 25.37
N THR A 706 0.31 10.13 25.35
CA THR A 706 0.25 8.65 25.44
C THR A 706 -0.21 8.01 24.12
N GLY A 707 -0.62 8.81 23.15
CA GLY A 707 -1.36 8.36 21.97
C GLY A 707 -2.85 8.15 22.26
N ARG A 708 -3.57 7.66 21.25
CA ARG A 708 -5.01 7.48 21.22
C ARG A 708 -5.35 6.05 20.81
N PRO A 709 -6.24 5.34 21.53
CA PRO A 709 -6.72 4.05 21.06
C PRO A 709 -7.55 4.26 19.77
N ALA A 710 -7.17 3.55 18.71
CA ALA A 710 -7.85 3.57 17.44
C ALA A 710 -8.32 2.15 17.08
N LEU A 711 -9.62 2.01 16.93
CA LEU A 711 -10.27 0.76 16.51
C LEU A 711 -10.10 0.60 15.01
N VAL A 712 -9.62 -0.55 14.57
CA VAL A 712 -9.50 -0.90 13.14
C VAL A 712 -10.49 -2.03 12.86
N LEU A 713 -11.44 -1.76 11.98
CA LEU A 713 -12.47 -2.71 11.56
C LEU A 713 -12.34 -2.94 10.06
N PHE A 714 -12.27 -4.19 9.63
CA PHE A 714 -12.05 -4.55 8.24
C PHE A 714 -13.17 -5.45 7.71
N LYS A 715 -13.57 -5.22 6.45
CA LYS A 715 -14.59 -6.00 5.76
C LYS A 715 -14.32 -6.02 4.24
N GLU A 716 -14.48 -7.18 3.62
CA GLU A 716 -14.47 -7.35 2.16
C GLU A 716 -15.91 -7.45 1.60
N GLY A 717 -16.09 -7.09 0.33
CA GLY A 717 -17.38 -7.26 -0.38
C GLY A 717 -18.50 -6.35 0.13
N ILE A 718 -18.32 -5.03 0.03
CA ILE A 718 -19.24 -4.00 0.53
C ILE A 718 -20.05 -3.36 -0.61
N THR A 719 -21.28 -2.95 -0.28
CA THR A 719 -22.28 -2.40 -1.21
C THR A 719 -23.12 -1.30 -0.57
N ASP A 720 -23.97 -0.63 -1.34
CA ASP A 720 -24.86 0.45 -0.87
C ASP A 720 -25.86 0.03 0.24
N TYR A 721 -25.97 -1.26 0.55
CA TYR A 721 -26.82 -1.81 1.62
C TYR A 721 -26.07 -1.86 2.96
N HIS A 722 -24.74 -1.86 2.94
CA HIS A 722 -23.86 -1.84 4.12
C HIS A 722 -23.75 -0.44 4.77
N THR A 723 -24.82 0.37 4.74
CA THR A 723 -24.85 1.76 5.24
C THR A 723 -25.15 1.88 6.74
N GLY A 724 -25.14 0.77 7.48
CA GLY A 724 -25.36 0.76 8.92
C GLY A 724 -24.34 1.62 9.70
N SER A 725 -24.70 2.03 10.92
CA SER A 725 -23.79 2.75 11.82
C SER A 725 -23.10 1.79 12.80
N ILE A 726 -21.80 1.97 12.99
CA ILE A 726 -21.02 1.39 14.09
C ILE A 726 -21.30 2.22 15.34
N TYR A 727 -21.60 1.55 16.44
CA TYR A 727 -21.71 2.16 17.76
C TYR A 727 -20.45 1.88 18.58
N VAL A 728 -19.84 2.92 19.15
CA VAL A 728 -18.69 2.77 20.04
C VAL A 728 -18.99 3.45 21.38
N SER A 729 -18.98 2.67 22.46
CA SER A 729 -19.04 3.22 23.81
C SER A 729 -17.63 3.40 24.38
N TYR A 730 -17.36 4.50 25.08
CA TYR A 730 -16.08 4.72 25.76
C TYR A 730 -16.22 5.75 26.89
N ARG A 731 -15.31 5.68 27.87
CA ARG A 731 -15.18 6.69 28.95
C ARG A 731 -14.00 7.61 28.70
N VAL A 732 -14.12 8.87 29.14
CA VAL A 732 -13.00 9.84 29.14
C VAL A 732 -13.06 10.64 30.45
N PRO A 733 -12.08 10.50 31.37
CA PRO A 733 -12.07 11.28 32.59
C PRO A 733 -11.68 12.74 32.28
N PHE A 734 -12.27 13.70 32.99
CA PHE A 734 -12.01 15.14 32.77
C PHE A 734 -10.51 15.52 32.84
N SER A 735 -9.73 14.79 33.65
CA SER A 735 -8.27 14.94 33.75
C SER A 735 -7.52 14.63 32.44
N ALA A 736 -8.08 13.80 31.55
CA ALA A 736 -7.51 13.53 30.23
C ALA A 736 -7.51 14.78 29.33
N HIS A 737 -8.58 15.58 29.36
CA HIS A 737 -8.62 16.82 28.58
C HIS A 737 -7.51 17.80 29.01
N LEU A 738 -7.23 17.89 30.30
CA LEU A 738 -6.19 18.77 30.87
C LEU A 738 -4.76 18.36 30.48
N LYS A 739 -4.51 17.12 30.05
CA LYS A 739 -3.17 16.66 29.63
C LYS A 739 -2.56 17.54 28.56
N LYS A 740 -3.34 17.96 27.56
CA LYS A 740 -2.83 18.73 26.40
C LYS A 740 -2.36 20.14 26.78
N PRO A 741 -3.16 20.97 27.49
CA PRO A 741 -2.66 22.23 28.07
C PRO A 741 -1.44 22.04 28.97
N ILE A 742 -1.42 21.00 29.82
CA ILE A 742 -0.29 20.74 30.73
C ILE A 742 0.98 20.40 29.94
N ALA A 743 0.91 19.55 28.91
CA ALA A 743 2.04 19.19 28.06
C ALA A 743 2.64 20.40 27.32
N VAL A 744 1.78 21.28 26.79
CA VAL A 744 2.24 22.54 26.16
C VAL A 744 2.84 23.47 27.21
N SER A 745 2.21 23.62 28.38
CA SER A 745 2.70 24.49 29.45
C SER A 745 4.03 24.01 30.03
N THR A 746 4.28 22.70 30.16
CA THR A 746 5.56 22.16 30.64
C THR A 746 6.66 22.31 29.59
N ALA A 747 6.36 22.19 28.29
CA ALA A 747 7.30 22.48 27.22
C ALA A 747 7.76 23.95 27.21
N PHE A 748 6.84 24.90 27.40
CA PHE A 748 7.22 26.32 27.55
C PHE A 748 7.95 26.59 28.87
N MET A 749 7.49 26.03 29.99
CA MET A 749 8.12 26.23 31.30
C MET A 749 9.56 25.70 31.33
N THR A 750 9.82 24.52 30.76
CA THR A 750 11.18 23.96 30.64
C THR A 750 12.07 24.83 29.76
N LEU A 751 11.57 25.38 28.65
CA LEU A 751 12.31 26.35 27.84
C LEU A 751 12.69 27.61 28.64
N PHE A 752 11.79 28.16 29.45
CA PHE A 752 12.09 29.30 30.32
C PHE A 752 13.10 28.95 31.43
N LEU A 753 12.99 27.77 32.04
CA LEU A 753 13.94 27.28 33.04
C LEU A 753 15.34 27.06 32.45
N ILE A 754 15.44 26.53 31.24
CA ILE A 754 16.71 26.40 30.49
C ILE A 754 17.29 27.78 30.20
N ALA A 755 16.48 28.74 29.75
CA ALA A 755 16.95 30.12 29.52
C ALA A 755 17.45 30.81 30.80
N LEU A 756 16.77 30.57 31.94
CA LEU A 756 17.21 31.05 33.26
C LEU A 756 18.51 30.39 33.72
N PHE A 757 18.68 29.08 33.46
CA PHE A 757 19.91 28.36 33.77
C PHE A 757 21.09 28.85 32.91
N VAL A 758 20.92 28.94 31.59
CA VAL A 758 21.95 29.47 30.67
C VAL A 758 22.34 30.90 31.03
N LYS A 759 21.40 31.75 31.49
CA LYS A 759 21.71 33.10 31.99
C LYS A 759 22.54 33.12 33.28
N ARG A 760 22.54 32.04 34.07
CA ARG A 760 23.32 31.90 35.32
C ARG A 760 24.69 31.25 35.12
N VAL A 761 24.95 30.61 33.98
CA VAL A 761 26.27 30.06 33.64
C VAL A 761 27.11 31.16 32.99
N ASP A 762 28.21 31.58 33.63
CA ASP A 762 29.23 32.43 33.00
C ASP A 762 30.28 31.53 32.32
N PRO A 763 30.41 31.55 30.97
CA PRO A 763 31.40 30.75 30.25
C PRO A 763 32.80 31.38 30.18
N ARG A 764 33.07 32.47 30.92
CA ARG A 764 34.37 33.16 30.90
C ARG A 764 35.48 32.35 31.59
N ILE A 765 36.49 32.00 30.81
CA ILE A 765 37.68 31.24 31.26
C ILE A 765 38.62 32.08 32.15
N GLN A 766 38.56 33.41 32.04
CA GLN A 766 39.30 34.34 32.90
C GLN A 766 38.34 35.31 33.58
N SER A 767 38.36 35.33 34.92
CA SER A 767 37.67 36.34 35.73
C SER A 767 38.46 37.65 35.69
N THR A 768 37.97 38.63 34.93
CA THR A 768 38.50 40.00 35.00
C THR A 768 38.13 40.62 36.35
N THR A 769 39.02 40.55 37.33
CA THR A 769 38.96 41.40 38.53
C THR A 769 38.88 42.87 38.11
N PRO A 770 38.06 43.70 38.78
CA PRO A 770 37.89 45.09 38.40
C PRO A 770 39.21 45.83 38.60
N SER A 771 39.71 46.47 37.53
CA SER A 771 40.91 47.30 37.60
C SER A 771 40.62 48.54 38.45
N THR A 772 41.19 48.59 39.66
CA THR A 772 41.17 49.77 40.52
C THR A 772 41.85 50.92 39.79
N SER A 773 41.05 51.88 39.31
CA SER A 773 41.55 53.04 38.56
C SER A 773 42.42 53.92 39.44
N SER A 774 43.75 53.83 39.28
CA SER A 774 44.69 54.71 39.96
C SER A 774 44.57 56.13 39.44
N LYS A 775 44.02 57.04 40.26
CA LYS A 775 44.14 58.48 40.02
C LYS A 775 45.63 58.86 40.00
N LYS A 776 46.18 59.28 38.85
CA LYS A 776 47.35 60.17 38.79
C LYS A 776 47.56 60.78 37.41
N LYS A 777 47.64 62.11 37.39
CA LYS A 777 47.83 63.01 36.24
C LYS A 777 46.67 63.00 35.26
#